data_AF-A0A927CF99-F1
#
_entry.id   AF-A0A927CF99-F1
#
_cell.length_a   1.000
_cell.length_b   1.000
_cell.length_c   1.000
_cell.angle_alpha   90.00
_cell.angle_beta   90.00
_cell.angle_gamma   90.00
#
_symmetry.space_group_name_H-M   'P 1'
#
loop_
_entity.id
_entity.type
_entity.pdbx_description
1 polymer ?
#
loop_
_entity_poly.entity_id
_entity_poly.type
_entity_poly.pdbx_seq_one_letter_code
_entity_poly.pdbx_strand_id
1 'polypeptide(L)'
;MLLVVSTTLLLLVLSSLRIEAQQSQASPLAQHINQLEASGDMAAGVSAEMRYREQIIQILIAQNNSEQAVAYLNDMRSFIHAPALEQIGLITSAAIVSMDEAIDTLILELQGGNPSPNQETETLPIVVNGEAKAVVVVADQAEEQTRRSANQLVDYVHKSTGVLLSVYGASELGCGTGTMTRIEVGLDAFAPDSHVDAALDGVKEDGFLIHMHGSAIRIAGPSVWGTHNGVLEFLERYVGVRWLFPGPDGEDVPQHASLSIEREDVRQEPAFAFRMMSPYGGSPAVQSARQPYFEWAQNNRLQGNYNKWKGMVFMHNLFSLFPVEEYGTTHPEYYPGHKAPDRPMHGWQPCFTEPGTVTTAVDRILAYFAANPNQTFFSLGVNDSVDYCETNPTHPAYPGQLNSIGLVNMSDIYYAWVNEVAEQVLQVYPDKWFGVLAYKNVMDPPSFPLHERVVPVLTKDRMAWADENVRDDGEAQNVQWSAAASQLAWYDYLYGIYYTLPRVYPHLMAEQYEYAKEHEVIAHYTEIYDQLGDGPKAWLAAKLQWDPDQDVDALLMEWYERMVGPAAAPDIQAYFDVWEKFWTDRVLGSPWFEDRKNSTYLSISDASYLNLVTESDLTTSRQLLASAVAKAGTVQQHKRALLLEQSFDYYEASARSYPKLYERPQQEQDALDLLTEVTGTLESRLAYAAERHDHLEAYNDEIALAFPPSSLPLVDWTGWNASAFWYLAAYMKEEEPLGGAVTQQVQLLANTSQSAPVRDFARLLLRTGSSMLSLSANASFEEGGAQAAAWQSWIPTFGTIQRTEQVSHRGTASLKVEGMVRGGPYQTFAVKPGLTAAQVYYYTPPQSGTAGTIQLNLHLKDAQGKTLKSIVTSVTPLARTAGEWSSVRILENVPAAVQGSEVKQIQVVITLDGMEQDALVYLDDAEVFQYEEEWVTAQTLWPLVEEIRTNEPNGGPLTQQVSALAQQTGPSDQREFARLLLAITSGSAASITQNDSFEMGTTAAPPWGNWLPSTGTIARSGDEARTGQYSLAANGLQLGGPYQYVVPQAGPFAAQAYVKLPPGQTSSGTMRLYINLTDAQKKIIGTYTSYSYPVDTSGQWKAIRYAGWIPDDVNQVDVSYVQVHLRLSGIEAGTTLYIDDAVLYQ
;
A
#
# COMPACT_ATOMS: atom_id res chain seq x y z
N MET A 1 77.44 43.69 19.48
CA MET A 1 78.82 44.21 19.33
C MET A 1 79.70 43.42 18.35
N LEU A 2 79.33 42.19 17.94
CA LEU A 2 79.89 41.52 16.75
C LEU A 2 79.26 41.95 15.41
N LEU A 3 78.16 42.73 15.44
CA LEU A 3 77.49 43.26 14.25
C LEU A 3 78.07 44.59 13.70
N VAL A 4 79.07 45.18 14.35
CA VAL A 4 79.58 46.53 14.01
C VAL A 4 80.91 46.48 13.25
N VAL A 5 81.51 45.30 13.05
CA VAL A 5 82.84 45.17 12.41
C VAL A 5 82.78 44.66 10.95
N SER A 6 81.69 44.01 10.52
CA SER A 6 81.54 43.62 9.10
C SER A 6 80.91 44.70 8.22
N THR A 7 80.17 45.64 8.80
CA THR A 7 79.53 46.74 8.08
C THR A 7 80.54 47.75 7.55
N THR A 8 81.68 47.96 8.23
CA THR A 8 82.69 48.94 7.81
C THR A 8 83.65 48.41 6.73
N LEU A 9 83.84 47.08 6.62
CA LEU A 9 84.74 46.50 5.61
C LEU A 9 84.05 46.33 4.24
N LEU A 10 82.73 46.13 4.21
CA LEU A 10 81.95 46.03 2.97
C LEU A 10 81.67 47.42 2.35
N LEU A 11 81.48 48.44 3.19
CA LEU A 11 81.32 49.85 2.77
C LEU A 11 82.59 50.44 2.11
N LEU A 12 83.78 49.91 2.41
CA LEU A 12 85.04 50.35 1.82
C LEU A 12 85.33 49.70 0.47
N VAL A 13 84.92 48.44 0.24
CA VAL A 13 85.12 47.74 -1.05
C VAL A 13 84.13 48.20 -2.12
N LEU A 14 82.95 48.71 -1.75
CA LEU A 14 81.96 49.20 -2.72
C LEU A 14 82.12 50.68 -3.09
N SER A 15 83.00 51.41 -2.41
CA SER A 15 83.34 52.80 -2.78
C SER A 15 84.14 52.94 -4.08
N SER A 16 84.59 51.82 -4.67
CA SER A 16 85.43 51.78 -5.88
C SER A 16 84.70 51.38 -7.18
N LEU A 17 83.39 51.11 -7.13
CA LEU A 17 82.55 50.85 -8.31
C LEU A 17 81.52 51.96 -8.49
N ARG A 18 82.00 53.20 -8.69
CA ARG A 18 81.20 54.25 -9.33
C ARG A 18 81.14 53.93 -10.83
N ILE A 19 80.13 53.18 -11.23
CA ILE A 19 79.63 53.22 -12.61
C ILE A 19 78.43 54.16 -12.57
N GLU A 20 78.56 55.25 -13.31
CA GLU A 20 77.50 56.21 -13.60
C GLU A 20 76.37 55.51 -14.35
N ALA A 21 75.38 55.01 -13.61
CA ALA A 21 74.07 54.70 -14.17
C ALA A 21 73.20 55.97 -14.05
N GLN A 22 72.65 56.37 -15.18
CA GLN A 22 71.67 57.45 -15.32
C GLN A 22 70.56 57.36 -14.26
N GLN A 23 69.91 58.48 -13.96
CA GLN A 23 68.59 58.51 -13.30
C GLN A 23 67.62 57.57 -14.04
N SER A 24 67.58 56.30 -13.67
CA SER A 24 66.55 55.36 -14.06
C SER A 24 65.41 55.47 -13.05
N GLN A 25 64.18 55.34 -13.54
CA GLN A 25 63.01 55.20 -12.67
C GLN A 25 63.29 54.16 -11.59
N ALA A 26 62.87 54.43 -10.35
CA ALA A 26 62.91 53.43 -9.29
C ALA A 26 62.19 52.16 -9.77
N SER A 27 62.77 50.98 -9.53
CA SER A 27 62.15 49.70 -9.91
C SER A 27 60.75 49.59 -9.29
N PRO A 28 59.82 48.80 -9.89
CA PRO A 28 58.51 48.57 -9.30
C PRO A 28 58.57 48.10 -7.84
N LEU A 29 59.55 47.22 -7.53
CA LEU A 29 59.78 46.73 -6.17
C LEU A 29 60.23 47.85 -5.21
N ALA A 30 61.13 48.73 -5.65
CA ALA A 30 61.55 49.89 -4.86
C ALA A 30 60.41 50.91 -4.63
N GLN A 31 59.55 51.10 -5.63
CA GLN A 31 58.37 51.96 -5.50
C GLN A 31 57.37 51.38 -4.49
N HIS A 32 57.15 50.07 -4.52
CA HIS A 32 56.27 49.38 -3.60
C HIS A 32 56.77 49.45 -2.14
N ILE A 33 58.07 49.23 -1.92
CA ILE A 33 58.69 49.40 -0.59
C ILE A 33 58.49 50.83 -0.06
N ASN A 34 58.64 51.84 -0.93
CA ASN A 34 58.42 53.24 -0.54
C ASN A 34 56.94 53.54 -0.21
N GLN A 35 56.00 52.90 -0.90
CA GLN A 35 54.56 53.04 -0.61
C GLN A 35 54.21 52.46 0.77
N LEU A 36 54.74 51.28 1.10
CA LEU A 36 54.51 50.63 2.40
C LEU A 36 55.14 51.40 3.57
N GLU A 37 56.31 52.04 3.35
CA GLU A 37 56.88 52.94 4.35
C GLU A 37 56.03 54.22 4.53
N ALA A 38 55.54 54.79 3.42
CA ALA A 38 54.75 56.01 3.45
C ALA A 38 53.35 55.81 4.07
N SER A 39 52.75 54.62 3.92
CA SER A 39 51.48 54.27 4.55
C SER A 39 51.61 53.91 6.03
N GLY A 40 52.83 53.69 6.52
CA GLY A 40 53.11 53.26 7.89
C GLY A 40 52.97 51.74 8.10
N ASP A 41 52.71 50.99 7.02
CA ASP A 41 52.59 49.53 7.06
C ASP A 41 53.95 48.82 7.15
N MET A 42 55.05 49.54 6.89
CA MET A 42 56.43 49.08 7.07
C MET A 42 57.27 50.16 7.75
N ALA A 43 57.91 49.81 8.87
CA ALA A 43 58.77 50.75 9.59
C ALA A 43 60.03 51.11 8.77
N ALA A 44 60.50 52.35 8.91
CA ALA A 44 61.65 52.88 8.15
C ALA A 44 62.94 52.04 8.27
N GLY A 45 63.14 51.33 9.38
CA GLY A 45 64.27 50.41 9.56
C GLY A 45 64.16 49.13 8.71
N VAL A 46 62.93 48.62 8.53
CA VAL A 46 62.62 47.45 7.69
C VAL A 46 62.71 47.84 6.22
N SER A 47 62.12 48.98 5.83
CA SER A 47 62.17 49.45 4.44
C SER A 47 63.59 49.81 3.97
N ALA A 48 64.46 50.31 4.85
CA ALA A 48 65.87 50.54 4.53
C ALA A 48 66.61 49.23 4.19
N GLU A 49 66.34 48.18 4.94
CA GLU A 49 66.94 46.84 4.78
C GLU A 49 66.40 46.14 3.51
N MET A 50 65.12 46.39 3.16
CA MET A 50 64.52 45.96 1.88
C MET A 50 65.10 46.71 0.68
N ARG A 51 65.27 48.04 0.76
CA ARG A 51 65.92 48.81 -0.31
C ARG A 51 67.36 48.38 -0.55
N TYR A 52 68.10 48.00 0.50
CA TYR A 52 69.46 47.48 0.35
C TYR A 52 69.50 46.17 -0.44
N ARG A 53 68.62 45.21 -0.13
CA ARG A 53 68.50 43.96 -0.90
C ARG A 53 68.03 44.22 -2.33
N GLU A 54 67.08 45.13 -2.51
CA GLU A 54 66.59 45.52 -3.84
C GLU A 54 67.71 46.06 -4.72
N GLN A 55 68.61 46.90 -4.19
CA GLN A 55 69.77 47.38 -4.93
C GLN A 55 70.72 46.25 -5.36
N ILE A 56 70.95 45.26 -4.49
CA ILE A 56 71.75 44.08 -4.84
C ILE A 56 71.07 43.29 -5.95
N ILE A 57 69.75 43.10 -5.86
CA ILE A 57 68.96 42.44 -6.91
C ILE A 57 69.09 43.18 -8.23
N GLN A 58 68.95 44.50 -8.27
CA GLN A 58 69.13 45.29 -9.51
C GLN A 58 70.55 45.17 -10.10
N ILE A 59 71.59 45.12 -9.26
CA ILE A 59 72.97 44.88 -9.72
C ILE A 59 73.11 43.49 -10.35
N LEU A 60 72.54 42.46 -9.72
CA LEU A 60 72.57 41.08 -10.24
C LEU A 60 71.79 40.94 -11.55
N ILE A 61 70.65 41.63 -11.67
CA ILE A 61 69.87 41.72 -12.91
C ILE A 61 70.69 42.41 -14.00
N ALA A 62 71.33 43.54 -13.72
CA ALA A 62 72.19 44.24 -14.67
C ALA A 62 73.43 43.43 -15.10
N GLN A 63 73.85 42.45 -14.30
CA GLN A 63 74.92 41.49 -14.60
C GLN A 63 74.43 40.22 -15.31
N ASN A 64 73.13 40.13 -15.66
CA ASN A 64 72.48 38.94 -16.22
C ASN A 64 72.62 37.67 -15.34
N ASN A 65 72.65 37.85 -14.02
CA ASN A 65 72.77 36.75 -13.06
C ASN A 65 71.42 36.48 -12.37
N SER A 66 70.45 35.99 -13.14
CA SER A 66 69.06 35.77 -12.69
C SER A 66 68.95 34.75 -11.56
N GLU A 67 69.77 33.70 -11.56
CA GLU A 67 69.75 32.66 -10.52
C GLU A 67 70.10 33.25 -9.13
N GLN A 68 71.13 34.11 -9.09
CA GLN A 68 71.53 34.75 -7.85
C GLN A 68 70.56 35.89 -7.45
N ALA A 69 69.94 36.56 -8.42
CA ALA A 69 68.89 37.55 -8.16
C ALA A 69 67.65 36.90 -7.52
N VAL A 70 67.22 35.73 -8.00
CA VAL A 70 66.13 34.93 -7.41
C VAL A 70 66.49 34.46 -5.99
N ALA A 71 67.73 34.07 -5.74
CA ALA A 71 68.18 33.70 -4.39
C ALA A 71 68.06 34.90 -3.40
N TYR A 72 68.41 36.11 -3.84
CA TYR A 72 68.26 37.31 -3.02
C TYR A 72 66.81 37.76 -2.82
N LEU A 73 65.93 37.48 -3.79
CA LEU A 73 64.48 37.69 -3.65
C LEU A 73 63.87 36.75 -2.61
N ASN A 74 64.28 35.49 -2.58
CA ASN A 74 63.88 34.54 -1.54
C ASN A 74 64.45 34.89 -0.15
N ASP A 75 65.65 35.46 -0.08
CA ASP A 75 66.20 36.02 1.17
C ASP A 75 65.36 37.22 1.65
N MET A 76 64.95 38.10 0.73
CA MET A 76 64.07 39.24 1.02
C MET A 76 62.72 38.75 1.58
N ARG A 77 62.11 37.73 0.97
CA ARG A 77 60.91 37.04 1.47
C ARG A 77 61.14 36.47 2.87
N SER A 78 62.22 35.74 3.07
CA SER A 78 62.53 35.13 4.37
C SER A 78 62.69 36.18 5.47
N PHE A 79 63.24 37.35 5.15
CA PHE A 79 63.38 38.45 6.09
C PHE A 79 62.04 39.02 6.53
N ILE A 80 61.12 39.32 5.60
CA ILE A 80 59.81 39.92 5.95
C ILE A 80 58.92 38.95 6.76
N HIS A 81 59.12 37.63 6.59
CA HIS A 81 58.45 36.58 7.36
C HIS A 81 59.10 36.27 8.71
N ALA A 82 60.15 36.98 9.12
CA ALA A 82 60.74 36.79 10.43
C ALA A 82 59.71 37.13 11.53
N PRO A 83 59.28 36.17 12.38
CA PRO A 83 58.15 36.37 13.29
C PRO A 83 58.29 37.57 14.24
N ALA A 84 59.53 37.96 14.53
CA ALA A 84 59.83 39.10 15.38
C ALA A 84 59.42 40.44 14.75
N LEU A 85 59.38 40.58 13.42
CA LEU A 85 59.04 41.83 12.75
C LEU A 85 57.54 42.15 12.86
N GLU A 86 56.70 41.14 12.66
CA GLU A 86 55.24 41.27 12.78
C GLU A 86 54.81 41.37 14.26
N GLN A 87 55.38 40.53 15.14
CA GLN A 87 55.03 40.52 16.57
C GLN A 87 55.31 41.84 17.31
N ILE A 88 56.32 42.60 16.86
CA ILE A 88 56.65 43.92 17.45
C ILE A 88 56.13 45.09 16.59
N GLY A 89 55.30 44.81 15.58
CA GLY A 89 54.57 45.81 14.78
C GLY A 89 55.44 46.63 13.82
N LEU A 90 56.56 46.09 13.33
CA LEU A 90 57.42 46.77 12.36
C LEU A 90 56.98 46.55 10.90
N ILE A 91 56.12 45.56 10.66
CA ILE A 91 55.47 45.31 9.37
C ILE A 91 54.08 44.69 9.63
N THR A 92 53.08 45.05 8.84
CA THR A 92 51.72 44.48 8.96
C THR A 92 51.56 43.19 8.14
N SER A 93 50.63 42.31 8.52
CA SER A 93 50.34 41.08 7.77
C SER A 93 49.93 41.36 6.32
N ALA A 94 49.20 42.46 6.08
CA ALA A 94 48.82 42.92 4.74
C ALA A 94 50.04 43.35 3.91
N ALA A 95 51.03 44.03 4.54
CA ALA A 95 52.28 44.38 3.87
C ALA A 95 53.15 43.17 3.54
N ILE A 96 53.12 42.11 4.35
CA ILE A 96 53.82 40.85 4.06
C ILE A 96 53.22 40.19 2.81
N VAL A 97 51.89 40.02 2.75
CA VAL A 97 51.20 39.42 1.60
C VAL A 97 51.46 40.23 0.33
N SER A 98 51.30 41.55 0.40
CA SER A 98 51.57 42.46 -0.73
C SER A 98 53.01 42.39 -1.21
N MET A 99 53.96 42.16 -0.28
CA MET A 99 55.37 42.00 -0.64
C MET A 99 55.70 40.64 -1.24
N ASP A 100 55.04 39.57 -0.79
CA ASP A 100 55.18 38.26 -1.42
C ASP A 100 54.74 38.26 -2.88
N GLU A 101 53.60 38.90 -3.18
CA GLU A 101 53.09 39.04 -4.55
C GLU A 101 54.07 39.80 -5.46
N ALA A 102 54.67 40.88 -4.96
CA ALA A 102 55.67 41.64 -5.70
C ALA A 102 56.98 40.87 -5.90
N ILE A 103 57.39 40.04 -4.92
CA ILE A 103 58.55 39.17 -5.01
C ILE A 103 58.31 38.04 -6.02
N ASP A 104 57.14 37.37 -5.98
CA ASP A 104 56.79 36.30 -6.92
C ASP A 104 56.74 36.82 -8.36
N THR A 105 56.16 38.01 -8.56
CA THR A 105 56.12 38.68 -9.87
C THR A 105 57.53 38.86 -10.44
N LEU A 106 58.47 39.34 -9.62
CA LEU A 106 59.85 39.57 -10.07
C LEU A 106 60.64 38.27 -10.26
N ILE A 107 60.39 37.22 -9.45
CA ILE A 107 61.00 35.90 -9.66
C ILE A 107 60.53 35.31 -11.00
N LEU A 108 59.24 35.43 -11.32
CA LEU A 108 58.67 34.97 -12.59
C LEU A 108 59.28 35.70 -13.79
N GLU A 109 59.44 37.03 -13.71
CA GLU A 109 60.11 37.83 -14.75
C GLU A 109 61.56 37.37 -14.97
N LEU A 110 62.30 37.09 -13.89
CA LEU A 110 63.72 36.71 -13.95
C LEU A 110 63.97 35.29 -14.43
N GLN A 111 63.01 34.40 -14.28
CA GLN A 111 63.05 33.03 -14.80
C GLN A 111 62.64 32.93 -16.28
N GLY A 112 62.45 34.07 -16.96
CA GLY A 112 62.05 34.12 -18.37
C GLY A 112 60.55 33.90 -18.59
N GLY A 113 59.75 34.00 -17.53
CA GLY A 113 58.30 34.07 -17.62
C GLY A 113 57.87 35.46 -18.06
N ASN A 114 57.85 35.70 -19.37
CA ASN A 114 57.09 36.82 -19.92
C ASN A 114 55.60 36.57 -19.58
N PRO A 115 54.85 37.53 -19.01
CA PRO A 115 53.41 37.42 -18.95
C PRO A 115 52.87 37.56 -20.37
N SER A 116 52.61 36.43 -21.00
CA SER A 116 51.77 36.38 -22.19
C SER A 116 50.37 36.89 -21.80
N PRO A 117 49.70 37.74 -22.60
CA PRO A 117 48.33 38.21 -22.32
C PRO A 117 47.25 37.11 -22.36
N ASN A 118 47.63 35.84 -22.51
CA ASN A 118 46.73 34.69 -22.64
C ASN A 118 47.19 33.52 -21.74
N GLN A 119 47.24 33.73 -20.42
CA GLN A 119 46.97 32.62 -19.51
C GLN A 119 45.52 32.77 -19.10
N GLU A 120 44.65 31.99 -19.75
CA GLU A 120 43.29 31.76 -19.26
C GLU A 120 43.40 31.32 -17.79
N THR A 121 42.78 32.07 -16.89
CA THR A 121 42.63 31.64 -15.49
C THR A 121 42.02 30.24 -15.47
N GLU A 122 42.55 29.31 -14.65
CA GLU A 122 42.04 27.92 -14.56
C GLU A 122 40.52 27.86 -14.28
N THR A 123 39.96 28.95 -13.75
CA THR A 123 38.53 29.11 -13.51
C THR A 123 37.95 30.33 -14.24
N LEU A 124 36.66 30.27 -14.59
CA LEU A 124 35.84 31.38 -15.08
C LEU A 124 34.98 31.96 -13.95
N PRO A 125 35.10 33.26 -13.62
CA PRO A 125 34.32 33.86 -12.54
C PRO A 125 32.86 34.08 -12.95
N ILE A 126 31.92 33.70 -12.08
CA ILE A 126 30.47 33.92 -12.25
C ILE A 126 29.98 35.02 -11.31
N VAL A 127 30.28 34.85 -10.02
CA VAL A 127 30.04 35.84 -8.97
C VAL A 127 31.31 35.94 -8.14
N VAL A 128 31.78 37.15 -7.86
CA VAL A 128 32.95 37.36 -7.01
C VAL A 128 32.62 38.44 -5.99
N ASN A 129 32.68 38.08 -4.71
CA ASN A 129 32.42 38.98 -3.58
C ASN A 129 31.07 39.73 -3.70
N GLY A 130 30.02 39.01 -4.10
CA GLY A 130 28.68 39.59 -4.28
C GLY A 130 28.50 40.45 -5.53
N GLU A 131 29.46 40.48 -6.45
CA GLU A 131 29.34 41.16 -7.74
C GLU A 131 29.19 40.16 -8.89
N ALA A 132 28.26 40.43 -9.82
CA ALA A 132 28.13 39.66 -11.05
C ALA A 132 29.37 39.85 -11.94
N LYS A 133 30.02 38.73 -12.29
CA LYS A 133 31.11 38.65 -13.27
C LYS A 133 30.72 37.87 -14.51
N ALA A 134 29.49 37.36 -14.57
CA ALA A 134 28.92 36.68 -15.71
C ALA A 134 27.60 37.30 -16.18
N VAL A 135 27.27 37.02 -17.44
CA VAL A 135 25.96 37.24 -18.05
C VAL A 135 25.48 35.96 -18.71
N VAL A 136 24.17 35.74 -18.74
CA VAL A 136 23.56 34.61 -19.45
C VAL A 136 23.10 35.10 -20.82
N VAL A 137 23.34 34.31 -21.85
CA VAL A 137 23.05 34.66 -23.24
C VAL A 137 22.23 33.54 -23.88
N VAL A 138 21.20 33.90 -24.63
CA VAL A 138 20.39 32.99 -25.45
C VAL A 138 20.22 33.56 -26.86
N ALA A 139 19.82 32.73 -27.84
CA ALA A 139 19.47 33.23 -29.17
C ALA A 139 18.32 34.25 -29.08
N ASP A 140 18.37 35.28 -29.93
CA ASP A 140 17.29 36.28 -29.99
C ASP A 140 15.93 35.65 -30.28
N GLN A 141 15.91 34.51 -30.99
CA GLN A 141 14.72 33.71 -31.30
C GLN A 141 14.77 32.30 -30.67
N ALA A 142 15.49 32.15 -29.55
CA ALA A 142 15.54 30.88 -28.82
C ALA A 142 14.14 30.38 -28.47
N GLU A 143 13.95 29.05 -28.59
CA GLU A 143 12.73 28.37 -28.17
C GLU A 143 12.38 28.66 -26.70
N GLU A 144 11.09 28.58 -26.38
CA GLU A 144 10.59 28.90 -25.04
C GLU A 144 11.26 28.08 -23.95
N GLN A 145 11.48 26.78 -24.18
CA GLN A 145 12.13 25.90 -23.22
C GLN A 145 13.60 26.29 -22.97
N THR A 146 14.34 26.70 -24.00
CA THR A 146 15.74 27.18 -23.85
C THR A 146 15.80 28.44 -22.99
N ARG A 147 14.85 29.37 -23.19
CA ARG A 147 14.75 30.58 -22.34
C ARG A 147 14.37 30.26 -20.90
N ARG A 148 13.44 29.32 -20.70
CA ARG A 148 13.09 28.84 -19.35
C ARG A 148 14.31 28.24 -18.64
N SER A 149 15.11 27.47 -19.36
CA SER A 149 16.37 26.89 -18.83
C SER A 149 17.37 27.98 -18.44
N ALA A 150 17.58 28.98 -19.29
CA ALA A 150 18.44 30.12 -18.97
C ALA A 150 17.95 30.90 -17.73
N ASN A 151 16.65 31.13 -17.60
CA ASN A 151 16.06 31.78 -16.43
C ASN A 151 16.23 30.92 -15.17
N GLN A 152 16.03 29.61 -15.26
CA GLN A 152 16.25 28.71 -14.13
C GLN A 152 17.70 28.76 -13.64
N LEU A 153 18.68 28.79 -14.56
CA LEU A 153 20.08 28.98 -14.19
C LEU A 153 20.27 30.26 -13.37
N VAL A 154 19.74 31.39 -13.86
CA VAL A 154 19.81 32.68 -13.15
C VAL A 154 19.14 32.61 -11.79
N ASP A 155 17.96 31.99 -11.70
CA ASP A 155 17.19 31.87 -10.46
C ASP A 155 17.98 31.11 -9.40
N TYR A 156 18.61 29.98 -9.74
CA TYR A 156 19.39 29.20 -8.78
C TYR A 156 20.73 29.84 -8.43
N VAL A 157 21.41 30.50 -9.37
CA VAL A 157 22.60 31.30 -9.05
C VAL A 157 22.22 32.42 -8.08
N HIS A 158 21.08 33.07 -8.28
CA HIS A 158 20.58 34.10 -7.37
C HIS A 158 20.21 33.53 -5.99
N LYS A 159 19.50 32.40 -5.92
CA LYS A 159 19.20 31.70 -4.65
C LYS A 159 20.45 31.32 -3.88
N SER A 160 21.52 30.96 -4.58
CA SER A 160 22.79 30.54 -3.99
C SER A 160 23.69 31.71 -3.56
N THR A 161 23.75 32.77 -4.37
CA THR A 161 24.76 33.84 -4.19
C THR A 161 24.17 35.18 -3.75
N GLY A 162 22.85 35.35 -3.82
CA GLY A 162 22.18 36.64 -3.67
C GLY A 162 22.36 37.59 -4.86
N VAL A 163 23.04 37.17 -5.93
CA VAL A 163 23.32 38.00 -7.11
C VAL A 163 22.50 37.54 -8.31
N LEU A 164 21.71 38.46 -8.87
CA LEU A 164 20.93 38.20 -10.07
C LEU A 164 21.79 38.46 -11.32
N LEU A 165 22.06 37.42 -12.10
CA LEU A 165 22.71 37.57 -13.40
C LEU A 165 21.72 38.11 -14.44
N SER A 166 22.20 38.93 -15.36
CA SER A 166 21.37 39.43 -16.47
C SER A 166 21.30 38.41 -17.61
N VAL A 167 20.11 38.23 -18.19
CA VAL A 167 19.87 37.43 -19.40
C VAL A 167 19.78 38.36 -20.61
N TYR A 168 20.54 38.09 -21.66
CA TYR A 168 20.55 38.86 -22.91
C TYR A 168 20.23 37.99 -24.13
N GLY A 169 19.59 38.58 -25.13
CA GLY A 169 19.62 38.06 -26.50
C GLY A 169 21.01 38.25 -27.13
N ALA A 170 21.41 37.34 -28.03
CA ALA A 170 22.70 37.40 -28.71
C ALA A 170 22.98 38.77 -29.37
N SER A 171 21.95 39.44 -29.92
CA SER A 171 22.08 40.77 -30.54
C SER A 171 22.22 41.92 -29.54
N GLU A 172 21.93 41.70 -28.26
CA GLU A 172 21.93 42.72 -27.20
C GLU A 172 23.29 42.85 -26.49
N LEU A 173 24.25 41.97 -26.82
CA LEU A 173 25.63 42.03 -26.33
C LEU A 173 26.35 43.28 -26.86
N GLY A 174 26.40 44.34 -26.04
CA GLY A 174 27.13 45.57 -26.32
C GLY A 174 28.61 45.56 -25.89
N CYS A 175 29.36 46.61 -26.24
CA CYS A 175 30.80 46.77 -25.96
C CYS A 175 31.20 46.88 -24.45
N GLY A 176 30.27 46.65 -23.50
CA GLY A 176 30.50 46.75 -22.05
C GLY A 176 30.54 45.41 -21.30
N THR A 177 30.12 44.31 -21.94
CA THR A 177 30.13 42.95 -21.35
C THR A 177 31.35 42.12 -21.76
N GLY A 178 32.29 42.70 -22.53
CA GLY A 178 33.46 42.00 -23.06
C GLY A 178 34.48 41.51 -22.03
N THR A 179 34.38 41.96 -20.77
CA THR A 179 35.20 41.48 -19.64
C THR A 179 34.46 40.52 -18.71
N MET A 180 33.18 40.22 -18.98
CA MET A 180 32.36 39.28 -18.21
C MET A 180 32.39 37.89 -18.85
N THR A 181 32.25 36.86 -18.01
CA THR A 181 32.02 35.49 -18.47
C THR A 181 30.66 35.41 -19.16
N ARG A 182 30.58 34.84 -20.37
CA ARG A 182 29.30 34.61 -21.06
C ARG A 182 28.85 33.18 -20.85
N ILE A 183 27.69 32.97 -20.22
CA ILE A 183 27.05 31.66 -20.15
C ILE A 183 26.08 31.57 -21.34
N GLU A 184 26.51 30.89 -22.39
CA GLU A 184 25.82 30.72 -23.66
C GLU A 184 24.90 29.49 -23.58
N VAL A 185 23.57 29.67 -23.52
CA VAL A 185 22.60 28.57 -23.38
C VAL A 185 21.91 28.30 -24.73
N GLY A 186 22.15 27.11 -25.28
CA GLY A 186 21.64 26.64 -26.59
C GLY A 186 22.66 26.70 -27.72
N LEU A 187 22.27 26.19 -28.90
CA LEU A 187 23.14 26.12 -30.10
C LEU A 187 22.96 27.32 -31.06
N ASP A 188 21.72 27.75 -31.29
CA ASP A 188 21.36 28.56 -32.47
C ASP A 188 21.79 30.03 -32.45
N ALA A 189 22.44 30.48 -31.38
CA ALA A 189 22.74 31.90 -31.13
C ALA A 189 24.17 32.32 -31.43
N PHE A 190 25.09 31.35 -31.50
CA PHE A 190 26.50 31.60 -31.25
C PHE A 190 27.36 31.25 -32.46
N ALA A 191 28.60 31.75 -32.48
CA ALA A 191 29.53 31.41 -33.56
C ALA A 191 29.69 29.88 -33.66
N PRO A 192 29.63 29.33 -34.90
CA PRO A 192 29.89 27.92 -35.12
C PRO A 192 31.19 27.50 -34.45
N ASP A 193 31.14 26.40 -33.72
CA ASP A 193 32.26 25.86 -32.97
C ASP A 193 32.41 24.40 -33.34
N SER A 194 33.45 24.10 -34.12
CA SER A 194 33.70 22.75 -34.64
C SER A 194 33.93 21.73 -33.52
N HIS A 195 34.38 22.16 -32.34
CA HIS A 195 34.54 21.28 -31.20
C HIS A 195 33.18 20.91 -30.61
N VAL A 196 32.28 21.89 -30.45
CA VAL A 196 30.90 21.67 -30.01
C VAL A 196 30.16 20.77 -30.99
N ASP A 197 30.26 21.05 -32.29
CA ASP A 197 29.64 20.24 -33.34
C ASP A 197 30.15 18.78 -33.30
N ALA A 198 31.46 18.59 -33.15
CA ALA A 198 32.07 17.26 -33.07
C ALA A 198 31.72 16.52 -31.77
N ALA A 199 31.63 17.23 -30.64
CA ALA A 199 31.32 16.64 -29.34
C ALA A 199 29.84 16.24 -29.21
N LEU A 200 28.95 16.94 -29.91
CA LEU A 200 27.51 16.63 -29.96
C LEU A 200 27.14 15.64 -31.07
N ASP A 201 28.05 15.33 -32.00
CA ASP A 201 27.80 14.31 -33.02
C ASP A 201 27.51 12.95 -32.38
N GLY A 202 26.40 12.33 -32.78
CA GLY A 202 25.94 11.05 -32.24
C GLY A 202 25.41 11.05 -30.79
N VAL A 203 25.34 12.20 -30.11
CA VAL A 203 24.78 12.32 -28.75
C VAL A 203 23.26 12.10 -28.78
N LYS A 204 22.71 11.35 -27.82
CA LYS A 204 21.25 11.16 -27.65
C LYS A 204 20.52 12.50 -27.45
N GLU A 205 19.23 12.57 -27.80
CA GLU A 205 18.42 13.83 -27.76
C GLU A 205 18.45 14.56 -26.41
N ASP A 206 18.52 13.82 -25.30
CA ASP A 206 18.57 14.34 -23.93
C ASP A 206 19.99 14.64 -23.42
N GLY A 207 21.03 14.28 -24.18
CA GLY A 207 22.42 14.53 -23.83
C GLY A 207 22.85 15.99 -24.05
N PHE A 208 24.01 16.33 -23.52
CA PHE A 208 24.52 17.70 -23.55
C PHE A 208 26.04 17.79 -23.48
N LEU A 209 26.52 19.01 -23.73
CA LEU A 209 27.88 19.49 -23.56
C LEU A 209 27.86 20.80 -22.77
N ILE A 210 28.69 20.90 -21.74
CA ILE A 210 29.13 22.14 -21.12
C ILE A 210 30.57 22.35 -21.58
N HIS A 211 30.78 23.34 -22.44
CA HIS A 211 32.07 23.61 -23.08
C HIS A 211 32.61 24.99 -22.69
N MET A 212 33.85 25.05 -22.23
CA MET A 212 34.50 26.30 -21.84
C MET A 212 35.40 26.77 -22.98
N HIS A 213 35.13 27.95 -23.54
CA HIS A 213 35.93 28.55 -24.61
C HIS A 213 36.22 30.04 -24.33
N GLY A 214 37.49 30.43 -24.25
CA GLY A 214 37.85 31.83 -23.98
C GLY A 214 37.25 32.35 -22.68
N SER A 215 36.37 33.33 -22.76
CA SER A 215 35.61 33.89 -21.62
C SER A 215 34.13 33.45 -21.64
N ALA A 216 33.83 32.29 -22.20
CA ALA A 216 32.47 31.79 -22.34
C ALA A 216 32.34 30.34 -21.88
N ILE A 217 31.13 30.00 -21.43
CA ILE A 217 30.67 28.66 -21.06
C ILE A 217 29.47 28.39 -21.93
N ARG A 218 29.57 27.45 -22.87
CA ARG A 218 28.47 27.04 -23.72
C ARG A 218 27.80 25.79 -23.15
N ILE A 219 26.51 25.88 -22.86
CA ILE A 219 25.67 24.77 -22.42
C ILE A 219 24.71 24.46 -23.56
N ALA A 220 24.91 23.32 -24.21
CA ALA A 220 24.18 22.96 -25.42
C ALA A 220 23.92 21.45 -25.49
N GLY A 221 22.78 21.07 -26.07
CA GLY A 221 22.48 19.67 -26.41
C GLY A 221 21.81 19.56 -27.78
N PRO A 222 21.64 18.34 -28.32
CA PRO A 222 21.02 18.13 -29.64
C PRO A 222 19.54 18.55 -29.69
N SER A 223 18.90 18.72 -28.53
CA SER A 223 17.54 19.24 -28.38
C SER A 223 17.46 20.33 -27.30
N VAL A 224 16.33 21.02 -27.23
CA VAL A 224 16.02 21.94 -26.12
C VAL A 224 16.01 21.24 -24.75
N TRP A 225 15.71 19.94 -24.71
CA TRP A 225 15.70 19.14 -23.48
C TRP A 225 17.11 18.69 -23.08
N GLY A 226 17.96 18.36 -24.05
CA GLY A 226 19.39 18.16 -23.81
C GLY A 226 20.03 19.43 -23.24
N THR A 227 19.76 20.58 -23.85
CA THR A 227 20.22 21.89 -23.33
C THR A 227 19.73 22.15 -21.91
N HIS A 228 18.47 21.82 -21.61
CA HIS A 228 17.92 21.92 -20.26
C HIS A 228 18.66 21.02 -19.25
N ASN A 229 18.90 19.76 -19.60
CA ASN A 229 19.66 18.82 -18.77
C ASN A 229 21.10 19.30 -18.50
N GLY A 230 21.73 19.97 -19.48
CA GLY A 230 23.04 20.60 -19.30
C GLY A 230 23.01 21.78 -18.33
N VAL A 231 21.93 22.57 -18.32
CA VAL A 231 21.73 23.61 -17.30
C VAL A 231 21.56 22.99 -15.91
N LEU A 232 20.78 21.91 -15.80
CA LEU A 232 20.62 21.19 -14.53
C LEU A 232 21.97 20.64 -14.04
N GLU A 233 22.79 20.07 -14.93
CA GLU A 233 24.15 19.63 -14.59
C GLU A 233 25.04 20.77 -14.12
N PHE A 234 24.99 21.93 -14.78
CA PHE A 234 25.73 23.10 -14.34
C PHE A 234 25.35 23.50 -12.90
N LEU A 235 24.06 23.47 -12.58
CA LEU A 235 23.55 23.77 -11.24
C LEU A 235 23.95 22.70 -10.21
N GLU A 236 23.87 21.41 -10.56
CA GLU A 236 24.26 20.33 -9.66
C GLU A 236 25.78 20.30 -9.41
N ARG A 237 26.58 20.42 -10.47
CA ARG A 237 28.04 20.29 -10.42
C ARG A 237 28.72 21.49 -9.79
N TYR A 238 28.36 22.70 -10.21
CA TYR A 238 29.12 23.89 -9.84
C TYR A 238 28.45 24.74 -8.77
N VAL A 239 27.11 24.84 -8.78
CA VAL A 239 26.38 25.53 -7.72
C VAL A 239 26.17 24.62 -6.52
N GLY A 240 26.08 23.30 -6.75
CA GLY A 240 25.87 22.29 -5.72
C GLY A 240 24.39 22.05 -5.38
N VAL A 241 23.47 22.43 -6.27
CA VAL A 241 22.02 22.28 -6.06
C VAL A 241 21.62 20.81 -6.04
N ARG A 242 20.68 20.42 -5.17
CA ARG A 242 20.04 19.09 -5.20
C ARG A 242 18.52 19.22 -5.02
N TRP A 243 17.77 18.39 -5.73
CA TRP A 243 16.31 18.28 -5.62
C TRP A 243 15.95 16.92 -5.00
N LEU A 244 15.93 16.86 -3.67
CA LEU A 244 15.86 15.63 -2.88
C LEU A 244 14.49 14.94 -2.95
N PHE A 245 13.40 15.72 -2.89
CA PHE A 245 12.01 15.26 -2.99
C PHE A 245 11.10 16.41 -3.48
N PRO A 246 9.84 16.13 -3.88
CA PRO A 246 8.91 17.15 -4.38
C PRO A 246 8.58 18.27 -3.36
N GLY A 247 8.54 19.51 -3.84
CA GLY A 247 8.20 20.69 -3.04
C GLY A 247 9.40 21.53 -2.57
N PRO A 248 9.14 22.70 -1.95
CA PRO A 248 10.19 23.68 -1.62
C PRO A 248 11.20 23.16 -0.59
N ASP A 249 10.76 22.31 0.34
CA ASP A 249 11.65 21.74 1.36
C ASP A 249 12.59 20.68 0.80
N GLY A 250 12.30 20.11 -0.37
CA GLY A 250 13.18 19.19 -1.07
C GLY A 250 14.29 19.87 -1.88
N GLU A 251 14.28 21.20 -2.00
CA GLU A 251 15.29 21.95 -2.75
C GLU A 251 16.48 22.36 -1.86
N ASP A 252 17.64 21.75 -2.05
CA ASP A 252 18.90 22.11 -1.38
C ASP A 252 19.73 23.05 -2.27
N VAL A 253 19.92 24.30 -1.82
CA VAL A 253 20.72 25.31 -2.53
C VAL A 253 21.82 25.84 -1.61
N PRO A 254 23.07 25.38 -1.78
CA PRO A 254 24.21 25.88 -1.01
C PRO A 254 24.40 27.39 -1.17
N GLN A 255 24.85 28.06 -0.11
CA GLN A 255 25.08 29.50 -0.12
C GLN A 255 26.55 29.79 -0.45
N HIS A 256 26.79 30.60 -1.48
CA HIS A 256 28.12 30.95 -1.98
C HIS A 256 28.34 32.47 -2.01
N ALA A 257 29.40 32.97 -1.38
CA ALA A 257 29.78 34.39 -1.50
C ALA A 257 30.43 34.73 -2.86
N SER A 258 31.09 33.73 -3.45
CA SER A 258 31.73 33.76 -4.76
C SER A 258 31.53 32.41 -5.44
N LEU A 259 31.34 32.42 -6.75
CA LEU A 259 31.16 31.25 -7.60
C LEU A 259 32.07 31.39 -8.83
N SER A 260 32.98 30.42 -9.01
CA SER A 260 33.88 30.32 -10.16
C SER A 260 33.86 28.89 -10.69
N ILE A 261 33.92 28.73 -12.02
CA ILE A 261 33.77 27.44 -12.70
C ILE A 261 35.12 27.00 -13.24
N GLU A 262 35.55 25.77 -12.95
CA GLU A 262 36.77 25.20 -13.52
C GLU A 262 36.64 25.00 -15.03
N ARG A 263 37.76 25.07 -15.76
CA ARG A 263 37.79 24.85 -17.21
C ARG A 263 37.90 23.37 -17.55
N GLU A 264 36.76 22.68 -17.57
CA GLU A 264 36.64 21.29 -18.00
C GLU A 264 35.39 21.07 -18.85
N ASP A 265 35.53 20.41 -20.00
CA ASP A 265 34.38 20.02 -20.79
C ASP A 265 33.60 18.89 -20.09
N VAL A 266 32.30 19.11 -19.90
CA VAL A 266 31.40 18.08 -19.37
C VAL A 266 30.46 17.64 -20.47
N ARG A 267 30.64 16.41 -20.95
CA ARG A 267 29.75 15.76 -21.92
C ARG A 267 29.05 14.59 -21.23
N GLN A 268 27.72 14.58 -21.25
CA GLN A 268 26.92 13.46 -20.72
C GLN A 268 25.74 13.14 -21.61
N GLU A 269 25.30 11.88 -21.55
CA GLU A 269 24.08 11.41 -22.19
C GLU A 269 23.47 10.27 -21.36
N PRO A 270 22.14 10.11 -21.35
CA PRO A 270 21.50 9.12 -20.50
C PRO A 270 21.77 7.69 -20.98
N ALA A 271 21.88 6.74 -20.06
CA ALA A 271 21.93 5.31 -20.35
C ALA A 271 20.65 4.85 -21.07
N PHE A 272 19.48 5.17 -20.52
CA PHE A 272 18.17 4.80 -21.08
C PHE A 272 17.54 5.97 -21.85
N ALA A 273 16.95 5.76 -23.02
CA ALA A 273 16.41 6.82 -23.87
C ALA A 273 15.09 7.42 -23.35
N PHE A 274 14.29 6.62 -22.64
CA PHE A 274 13.03 7.05 -22.01
C PHE A 274 13.08 6.73 -20.51
N ARG A 275 12.74 7.72 -19.68
CA ARG A 275 12.78 7.63 -18.22
C ARG A 275 11.59 8.41 -17.67
N MET A 276 10.54 7.73 -17.22
CA MET A 276 9.34 8.41 -16.71
C MET A 276 8.78 7.69 -15.48
N MET A 277 8.40 8.47 -14.48
CA MET A 277 7.76 7.97 -13.26
C MET A 277 6.32 8.47 -13.17
N SER A 278 5.39 7.60 -12.82
CA SER A 278 4.02 7.94 -12.45
C SER A 278 3.88 7.97 -10.93
N PRO A 279 3.28 9.02 -10.36
CA PRO A 279 2.46 10.04 -11.03
C PRO A 279 3.21 11.29 -11.53
N TYR A 280 4.54 11.27 -11.65
CA TYR A 280 5.36 12.48 -11.88
C TYR A 280 5.46 12.94 -13.35
N GLY A 281 4.99 12.14 -14.31
CA GLY A 281 5.11 12.42 -15.75
C GLY A 281 4.23 13.56 -16.32
N GLY A 282 3.68 14.44 -15.48
CA GLY A 282 2.92 15.62 -15.93
C GLY A 282 3.81 16.72 -16.49
N SER A 283 3.22 17.84 -16.92
CA SER A 283 3.98 19.00 -17.38
C SER A 283 4.14 20.03 -16.26
N PRO A 284 5.37 20.50 -15.95
CA PRO A 284 5.62 21.59 -15.01
C PRO A 284 4.85 22.89 -15.34
N ALA A 285 4.42 23.07 -16.59
CA ALA A 285 3.63 24.24 -16.99
C ALA A 285 2.16 24.18 -16.55
N VAL A 286 1.68 23.03 -16.09
CA VAL A 286 0.28 22.83 -15.68
C VAL A 286 0.13 23.14 -14.19
N GLN A 287 -0.57 24.22 -13.88
CA GLN A 287 -0.90 24.60 -12.51
C GLN A 287 -1.87 23.56 -11.91
N SER A 288 -1.39 22.81 -10.93
CA SER A 288 -2.15 21.80 -10.20
C SER A 288 -1.46 21.47 -8.87
N ALA A 289 -2.16 20.80 -7.95
CA ALA A 289 -1.54 20.30 -6.72
C ALA A 289 -0.37 19.32 -6.98
N ARG A 290 -0.29 18.73 -8.19
CA ARG A 290 0.80 17.83 -8.59
C ARG A 290 1.97 18.53 -9.29
N GLN A 291 1.88 19.83 -9.55
CA GLN A 291 2.91 20.59 -10.26
C GLN A 291 4.32 20.39 -9.64
N PRO A 292 4.52 20.41 -8.31
CA PRO A 292 5.87 20.27 -7.76
C PRO A 292 6.49 18.88 -7.96
N TYR A 293 5.68 17.84 -8.16
CA TYR A 293 6.18 16.50 -8.55
C TYR A 293 6.71 16.51 -9.99
N PHE A 294 6.04 17.24 -10.89
CA PHE A 294 6.46 17.36 -12.28
C PHE A 294 7.74 18.18 -12.40
N GLU A 295 7.85 19.26 -11.63
CA GLU A 295 9.07 20.09 -11.52
C GLU A 295 10.23 19.27 -10.94
N TRP A 296 9.99 18.52 -9.86
CA TRP A 296 11.00 17.65 -9.27
C TRP A 296 11.52 16.61 -10.27
N ALA A 297 10.62 15.96 -11.03
CA ALA A 297 11.02 14.96 -12.01
C ALA A 297 11.84 15.57 -13.15
N GLN A 298 11.41 16.72 -13.67
CA GLN A 298 12.17 17.46 -14.68
C GLN A 298 13.58 17.82 -14.18
N ASN A 299 13.67 18.37 -12.97
CA ASN A 299 14.95 18.78 -12.38
C ASN A 299 15.89 17.60 -12.11
N ASN A 300 15.34 16.39 -11.93
CA ASN A 300 16.11 15.14 -11.85
C ASN A 300 16.26 14.43 -13.21
N ARG A 301 16.11 15.15 -14.33
CA ARG A 301 16.34 14.67 -15.71
C ARG A 301 15.43 13.50 -16.15
N LEU A 302 14.28 13.36 -15.51
CA LEU A 302 13.20 12.49 -15.97
C LEU A 302 12.35 13.21 -17.02
N GLN A 303 11.75 12.42 -17.91
CA GLN A 303 10.82 12.89 -18.92
C GLN A 303 9.38 12.93 -18.36
N GLY A 304 8.55 13.75 -18.99
CA GLY A 304 7.11 13.73 -18.82
C GLY A 304 6.39 13.71 -20.17
N ASN A 305 5.07 13.90 -20.13
CA ASN A 305 4.23 13.91 -21.32
C ASN A 305 4.61 15.00 -22.35
N TYR A 306 5.43 15.97 -21.96
CA TYR A 306 5.88 17.09 -22.77
C TYR A 306 7.22 16.86 -23.51
N ASN A 307 8.01 15.84 -23.14
CA ASN A 307 9.32 15.56 -23.73
C ASN A 307 9.70 14.06 -23.79
N LYS A 308 8.72 13.16 -23.73
CA LYS A 308 8.97 11.72 -23.84
C LYS A 308 9.55 11.30 -25.18
N TRP A 309 10.54 10.39 -25.15
CA TRP A 309 11.20 9.83 -26.34
C TRP A 309 10.21 9.38 -27.41
N LYS A 310 10.29 9.98 -28.60
CA LYS A 310 9.44 9.69 -29.76
C LYS A 310 7.95 9.57 -29.40
N GLY A 311 7.44 10.32 -28.43
CA GLY A 311 6.03 10.23 -28.05
C GLY A 311 5.59 8.86 -27.50
N MET A 312 6.50 8.01 -27.02
CA MET A 312 6.25 6.61 -26.66
C MET A 312 4.93 6.42 -25.87
N VAL A 313 4.10 5.49 -26.32
CA VAL A 313 2.82 5.11 -25.69
C VAL A 313 2.67 3.58 -25.73
N PHE A 314 2.39 2.98 -24.58
CA PHE A 314 2.28 1.53 -24.41
C PHE A 314 1.21 1.12 -23.39
N MET A 315 0.49 2.08 -22.77
CA MET A 315 -0.52 1.80 -21.74
C MET A 315 -1.71 0.99 -22.27
N HIS A 316 -2.49 0.39 -21.38
CA HIS A 316 -3.75 -0.31 -21.71
C HIS A 316 -4.60 0.51 -22.68
N ASN A 317 -4.87 -0.01 -23.88
CA ASN A 317 -5.50 0.79 -24.94
C ASN A 317 -6.43 0.00 -25.89
N LEU A 318 -6.49 -1.32 -25.82
CA LEU A 318 -7.30 -2.10 -26.77
C LEU A 318 -8.80 -1.77 -26.72
N PHE A 319 -9.33 -1.37 -25.57
CA PHE A 319 -10.72 -0.89 -25.46
C PHE A 319 -11.05 0.29 -26.40
N SER A 320 -10.05 1.10 -26.77
CA SER A 320 -10.23 2.24 -27.70
C SER A 320 -10.40 1.80 -29.17
N LEU A 321 -9.81 0.64 -29.51
CA LEU A 321 -9.97 0.00 -30.83
C LEU A 321 -11.30 -0.73 -30.93
N PHE A 322 -11.86 -1.19 -29.81
CA PHE A 322 -13.09 -1.98 -29.77
C PHE A 322 -14.14 -1.39 -28.81
N PRO A 323 -14.56 -0.12 -28.97
CA PRO A 323 -15.51 0.50 -28.07
C PRO A 323 -16.84 -0.25 -28.05
N VAL A 324 -17.27 -0.66 -26.86
CA VAL A 324 -18.49 -1.46 -26.64
C VAL A 324 -19.74 -0.76 -27.18
N GLU A 325 -19.78 0.57 -27.12
CA GLU A 325 -20.89 1.37 -27.62
C GLU A 325 -21.09 1.24 -29.14
N GLU A 326 -20.03 0.93 -29.89
CA GLU A 326 -20.06 0.81 -31.35
C GLU A 326 -20.21 -0.65 -31.81
N TYR A 327 -19.45 -1.55 -31.18
CA TYR A 327 -19.34 -2.94 -31.64
C TYR A 327 -20.08 -3.94 -30.75
N GLY A 328 -20.49 -3.58 -29.53
CA GLY A 328 -21.13 -4.52 -28.60
C GLY A 328 -22.44 -5.15 -29.11
N THR A 329 -23.14 -4.48 -30.02
CA THR A 329 -24.37 -5.00 -30.65
C THR A 329 -24.14 -5.60 -32.04
N THR A 330 -23.22 -5.02 -32.82
CA THR A 330 -23.01 -5.36 -34.24
C THR A 330 -21.94 -6.42 -34.44
N HIS A 331 -20.96 -6.46 -33.55
CA HIS A 331 -19.84 -7.39 -33.51
C HIS A 331 -19.63 -7.97 -32.09
N PRO A 332 -20.66 -8.62 -31.51
CA PRO A 332 -20.53 -9.22 -30.20
C PRO A 332 -19.43 -10.28 -30.14
N GLU A 333 -19.05 -10.88 -31.28
CA GLU A 333 -17.91 -11.79 -31.42
C GLU A 333 -16.56 -11.18 -31.07
N TYR A 334 -16.42 -9.85 -31.02
CA TYR A 334 -15.16 -9.21 -30.59
C TYR A 334 -14.89 -9.35 -29.08
N TYR A 335 -15.86 -9.84 -28.30
CA TYR A 335 -15.82 -9.83 -26.85
C TYR A 335 -15.96 -11.24 -26.25
N PRO A 336 -15.37 -11.49 -25.06
CA PRO A 336 -15.49 -12.78 -24.37
C PRO A 336 -16.95 -13.24 -24.22
N GLY A 337 -17.18 -14.52 -24.49
CA GLY A 337 -18.53 -15.10 -24.48
C GLY A 337 -19.47 -14.60 -25.57
N HIS A 338 -18.95 -13.92 -26.59
CA HIS A 338 -19.70 -13.33 -27.70
C HIS A 338 -20.80 -12.40 -27.18
N LYS A 339 -20.45 -11.58 -26.19
CA LYS A 339 -21.36 -10.67 -25.49
C LYS A 339 -20.65 -9.38 -25.15
N ALA A 340 -21.33 -8.25 -25.37
CA ALA A 340 -20.88 -6.95 -24.90
C ALA A 340 -20.57 -6.98 -23.38
N PRO A 341 -19.39 -6.51 -22.96
CA PRO A 341 -19.01 -6.48 -21.56
C PRO A 341 -19.74 -5.34 -20.83
N ASP A 342 -20.08 -5.57 -19.56
CA ASP A 342 -20.80 -4.59 -18.73
C ASP A 342 -19.93 -3.38 -18.35
N ARG A 343 -18.61 -3.51 -18.48
CA ARG A 343 -17.59 -2.50 -18.18
C ARG A 343 -16.85 -2.14 -19.48
N PRO A 344 -17.12 -0.98 -20.09
CA PRO A 344 -16.68 -0.72 -21.47
C PRO A 344 -15.18 -0.54 -21.64
N MET A 345 -14.45 -0.17 -20.59
CA MET A 345 -13.02 0.17 -20.66
C MET A 345 -12.10 -0.84 -19.95
N HIS A 346 -12.63 -1.83 -19.23
CA HIS A 346 -11.82 -2.74 -18.41
C HIS A 346 -12.51 -4.08 -18.15
N GLY A 347 -11.73 -5.10 -17.76
CA GLY A 347 -12.26 -6.42 -17.37
C GLY A 347 -12.58 -7.36 -18.53
N TRP A 348 -12.04 -7.13 -19.73
CA TRP A 348 -12.14 -8.00 -20.91
C TRP A 348 -11.00 -7.70 -21.89
N GLN A 349 -10.67 -8.67 -22.74
CA GLN A 349 -9.76 -8.53 -23.90
C GLN A 349 -10.53 -8.78 -25.20
N PRO A 350 -10.15 -8.14 -26.32
CA PRO A 350 -10.70 -8.51 -27.63
C PRO A 350 -10.40 -9.99 -27.95
N CYS A 351 -11.30 -10.66 -28.67
CA CYS A 351 -11.04 -12.00 -29.21
C CYS A 351 -10.05 -11.93 -30.38
N PHE A 352 -8.75 -12.11 -30.11
CA PHE A 352 -7.68 -11.94 -31.11
C PHE A 352 -7.75 -12.90 -32.29
N THR A 353 -8.42 -14.03 -32.13
CA THR A 353 -8.61 -15.04 -33.20
C THR A 353 -9.80 -14.76 -34.12
N GLU A 354 -10.63 -13.77 -33.79
CA GLU A 354 -11.75 -13.37 -34.64
C GLU A 354 -11.27 -12.53 -35.83
N PRO A 355 -11.50 -12.95 -37.10
CA PRO A 355 -10.88 -12.31 -38.27
C PRO A 355 -11.16 -10.81 -38.42
N GLY A 356 -12.31 -10.33 -37.95
CA GLY A 356 -12.70 -8.92 -38.04
C GLY A 356 -11.84 -7.99 -37.16
N THR A 357 -11.21 -8.52 -36.12
CA THR A 357 -10.50 -7.69 -35.13
C THR A 357 -9.26 -7.03 -35.70
N VAL A 358 -8.48 -7.73 -36.55
CA VAL A 358 -7.32 -7.16 -37.24
C VAL A 358 -7.75 -6.02 -38.14
N THR A 359 -8.76 -6.24 -39.00
CA THR A 359 -9.26 -5.20 -39.92
C THR A 359 -9.75 -3.97 -39.17
N THR A 360 -10.54 -4.16 -38.10
CA THR A 360 -11.06 -3.05 -37.30
C THR A 360 -9.94 -2.27 -36.60
N ALA A 361 -8.93 -2.96 -36.05
CA ALA A 361 -7.78 -2.32 -35.42
C ALA A 361 -6.96 -1.52 -36.44
N VAL A 362 -6.63 -2.10 -37.59
CA VAL A 362 -5.88 -1.43 -38.66
C VAL A 362 -6.62 -0.17 -39.12
N ASP A 363 -7.91 -0.26 -39.46
CA ASP A 363 -8.70 0.88 -39.93
C ASP A 363 -8.71 2.03 -38.92
N ARG A 364 -8.87 1.72 -37.63
CA ARG A 364 -8.87 2.72 -36.56
C ARG A 364 -7.50 3.34 -36.31
N ILE A 365 -6.43 2.56 -36.37
CA ILE A 365 -5.07 3.06 -36.20
C ILE A 365 -4.68 3.95 -37.38
N LEU A 366 -5.04 3.57 -38.61
CA LEU A 366 -4.86 4.41 -39.79
C LEU A 366 -5.63 5.74 -39.64
N ALA A 367 -6.88 5.70 -39.17
CA ALA A 367 -7.65 6.90 -38.89
C ALA A 367 -7.02 7.76 -37.77
N TYR A 368 -6.47 7.14 -36.73
CA TYR A 368 -5.75 7.82 -35.66
C TYR A 368 -4.53 8.57 -36.19
N PHE A 369 -3.65 7.92 -36.96
CA PHE A 369 -2.46 8.58 -37.51
C PHE A 369 -2.81 9.62 -38.58
N ALA A 370 -3.88 9.41 -39.36
CA ALA A 370 -4.39 10.43 -40.28
C ALA A 370 -4.86 11.69 -39.53
N ALA A 371 -5.52 11.53 -38.39
CA ALA A 371 -5.96 12.64 -37.54
C ALA A 371 -4.83 13.27 -36.71
N ASN A 372 -3.75 12.52 -36.47
CA ASN A 372 -2.64 12.90 -35.60
C ASN A 372 -1.27 12.68 -36.29
N PRO A 373 -0.94 13.41 -37.37
CA PRO A 373 0.23 13.13 -38.20
C PRO A 373 1.58 13.27 -37.45
N ASN A 374 1.61 14.08 -36.39
CA ASN A 374 2.80 14.29 -35.56
C ASN A 374 3.01 13.19 -34.52
N GLN A 375 2.06 12.27 -34.34
CA GLN A 375 2.23 11.14 -33.44
C GLN A 375 3.08 10.06 -34.11
N THR A 376 3.98 9.48 -33.33
CA THR A 376 4.98 8.51 -33.79
C THR A 376 4.76 7.13 -33.20
N PHE A 377 3.96 7.02 -32.13
CA PHE A 377 3.62 5.77 -31.48
C PHE A 377 2.11 5.56 -31.39
N PHE A 378 1.69 4.29 -31.36
CA PHE A 378 0.36 3.87 -30.94
C PHE A 378 0.48 2.73 -29.92
N SER A 379 -0.35 2.74 -28.88
CA SER A 379 -0.34 1.63 -27.91
C SER A 379 -1.23 0.48 -28.39
N LEU A 380 -0.64 -0.70 -28.48
CA LEU A 380 -1.36 -1.96 -28.62
C LEU A 380 -1.42 -2.73 -27.29
N GLY A 381 -1.07 -2.09 -26.17
CA GLY A 381 -1.09 -2.70 -24.84
C GLY A 381 -2.46 -3.28 -24.50
N VAL A 382 -2.46 -4.57 -24.11
CA VAL A 382 -3.64 -5.33 -23.64
C VAL A 382 -4.44 -4.53 -22.62
N ASN A 383 -5.75 -4.78 -22.47
CA ASN A 383 -6.52 -4.16 -21.38
C ASN A 383 -6.06 -4.70 -20.01
N ASP A 384 -6.39 -4.02 -18.90
CA ASP A 384 -6.12 -4.57 -17.56
C ASP A 384 -7.14 -5.69 -17.22
N SER A 385 -6.90 -6.88 -17.77
CA SER A 385 -7.79 -8.04 -17.62
C SER A 385 -7.08 -9.36 -17.90
N VAL A 386 -7.60 -10.43 -17.31
CA VAL A 386 -7.26 -11.85 -17.59
C VAL A 386 -8.35 -12.55 -18.42
N ASP A 387 -9.40 -11.85 -18.81
CA ASP A 387 -10.56 -12.41 -19.50
C ASP A 387 -10.38 -12.33 -21.03
N TYR A 388 -10.06 -13.47 -21.64
CA TYR A 388 -9.83 -13.66 -23.08
C TYR A 388 -10.84 -14.68 -23.61
N CYS A 389 -11.15 -14.62 -24.90
CA CYS A 389 -12.05 -15.60 -25.54
C CYS A 389 -11.35 -16.96 -25.68
N GLU A 390 -10.05 -16.91 -25.99
CA GLU A 390 -9.20 -18.05 -26.27
C GLU A 390 -8.74 -18.79 -25.01
N THR A 391 -8.93 -18.24 -23.81
CA THR A 391 -8.58 -18.94 -22.55
C THR A 391 -9.63 -19.94 -22.11
N ASN A 392 -10.79 -19.99 -22.77
CA ASN A 392 -11.78 -21.04 -22.58
C ASN A 392 -11.25 -22.38 -23.15
N PRO A 393 -11.16 -23.47 -22.36
CA PRO A 393 -10.67 -24.77 -22.84
C PRO A 393 -11.45 -25.38 -24.01
N THR A 394 -12.68 -24.90 -24.27
CA THR A 394 -13.50 -25.32 -25.42
C THR A 394 -13.24 -24.49 -26.69
N HIS A 395 -12.46 -23.41 -26.59
CA HIS A 395 -12.13 -22.56 -27.72
C HIS A 395 -11.21 -23.29 -28.71
N PRO A 396 -11.44 -23.22 -30.05
CA PRO A 396 -10.63 -23.94 -31.04
C PRO A 396 -9.14 -23.59 -31.01
N ALA A 397 -8.81 -22.37 -30.56
CA ALA A 397 -7.45 -21.86 -30.43
C ALA A 397 -6.94 -21.86 -28.98
N TYR A 398 -7.55 -22.63 -28.07
CA TYR A 398 -7.08 -22.69 -26.68
C TYR A 398 -5.59 -23.09 -26.62
N PRO A 399 -4.73 -22.28 -26.00
CA PRO A 399 -3.28 -22.50 -26.06
C PRO A 399 -2.82 -23.70 -25.22
N GLY A 400 -3.57 -24.11 -24.19
CA GLY A 400 -3.28 -25.31 -23.40
C GLY A 400 -1.98 -25.31 -22.60
N GLN A 401 -1.34 -24.15 -22.44
CA GLN A 401 -0.08 -23.99 -21.72
C GLN A 401 -0.12 -22.77 -20.79
N LEU A 402 0.63 -22.83 -19.69
CA LEU A 402 0.80 -21.69 -18.76
C LEU A 402 2.08 -20.91 -19.11
N ASN A 403 2.11 -19.63 -18.77
CA ASN A 403 3.28 -18.77 -18.90
C ASN A 403 4.13 -18.80 -17.60
N SER A 404 5.26 -18.09 -17.61
CA SER A 404 6.20 -17.99 -16.49
C SER A 404 5.59 -17.59 -15.14
N ILE A 405 4.44 -16.91 -15.14
CA ILE A 405 3.76 -16.46 -13.93
C ILE A 405 2.50 -17.27 -13.60
N GLY A 406 2.35 -18.44 -14.23
CA GLY A 406 1.29 -19.41 -13.94
C GLY A 406 -0.09 -19.06 -14.53
N LEU A 407 -0.18 -18.11 -15.46
CA LEU A 407 -1.43 -17.79 -16.17
C LEU A 407 -1.48 -18.48 -17.53
N VAL A 408 -2.67 -18.72 -18.08
CA VAL A 408 -2.82 -19.26 -19.45
C VAL A 408 -2.05 -18.37 -20.42
N ASN A 409 -1.09 -18.97 -21.14
CA ASN A 409 -0.16 -18.25 -21.99
C ASN A 409 -0.85 -17.83 -23.30
N MET A 410 -1.02 -16.54 -23.46
CA MET A 410 -1.67 -15.92 -24.62
C MET A 410 -0.66 -15.32 -25.60
N SER A 411 0.65 -15.45 -25.36
CA SER A 411 1.69 -14.73 -26.10
C SER A 411 1.67 -15.04 -27.60
N ASP A 412 1.67 -16.30 -28.01
CA ASP A 412 1.65 -16.65 -29.44
C ASP A 412 0.41 -16.11 -30.18
N ILE A 413 -0.75 -16.08 -29.51
CA ILE A 413 -2.01 -15.60 -30.11
C ILE A 413 -2.01 -14.07 -30.19
N TYR A 414 -1.74 -13.40 -29.08
CA TYR A 414 -1.77 -11.95 -29.00
C TYR A 414 -0.68 -11.31 -29.86
N TYR A 415 0.55 -11.82 -29.80
CA TYR A 415 1.65 -11.22 -30.55
C TYR A 415 1.59 -11.50 -32.05
N ALA A 416 0.94 -12.59 -32.47
CA ALA A 416 0.66 -12.82 -33.89
C ALA A 416 -0.33 -11.75 -34.41
N TRP A 417 -1.38 -11.47 -33.64
CA TRP A 417 -2.31 -10.38 -33.93
C TRP A 417 -1.60 -9.01 -33.95
N VAL A 418 -0.71 -8.74 -32.99
CA VAL A 418 0.09 -7.49 -32.97
C VAL A 418 0.94 -7.35 -34.22
N ASN A 419 1.67 -8.40 -34.62
CA ASN A 419 2.51 -8.38 -35.82
C ASN A 419 1.65 -8.11 -37.07
N GLU A 420 0.52 -8.78 -37.22
CA GLU A 420 -0.36 -8.60 -38.38
C GLU A 420 -0.93 -7.16 -38.46
N VAL A 421 -1.35 -6.60 -37.32
CA VAL A 421 -1.80 -5.20 -37.25
C VAL A 421 -0.67 -4.24 -37.58
N ALA A 422 0.51 -4.42 -36.98
CA ALA A 422 1.66 -3.56 -37.21
C ALA A 422 2.10 -3.58 -38.68
N GLU A 423 2.24 -4.78 -39.27
CA GLU A 423 2.63 -4.95 -40.68
C GLU A 423 1.68 -4.22 -41.64
N GLN A 424 0.36 -4.31 -41.43
CA GLN A 424 -0.62 -3.64 -42.30
C GLN A 424 -0.61 -2.12 -42.13
N VAL A 425 -0.47 -1.61 -40.90
CA VAL A 425 -0.39 -0.17 -40.66
C VAL A 425 0.90 0.43 -41.25
N LEU A 426 2.03 -0.28 -41.12
CA LEU A 426 3.34 0.17 -41.59
C LEU A 426 3.46 0.18 -43.13
N GLN A 427 2.58 -0.52 -43.86
CA GLN A 427 2.46 -0.34 -45.31
C GLN A 427 2.02 1.08 -45.71
N VAL A 428 1.28 1.76 -44.83
CA VAL A 428 0.81 3.15 -45.04
C VAL A 428 1.70 4.15 -44.30
N TYR A 429 2.10 3.86 -43.07
CA TYR A 429 2.90 4.74 -42.21
C TYR A 429 4.19 4.05 -41.73
N PRO A 430 5.25 3.95 -42.56
CA PRO A 430 6.44 3.16 -42.28
C PRO A 430 7.34 3.71 -41.15
N ASP A 431 7.07 4.93 -40.69
CA ASP A 431 7.84 5.63 -39.65
C ASP A 431 7.32 5.40 -38.22
N LYS A 432 6.16 4.74 -38.07
CA LYS A 432 5.47 4.60 -36.77
C LYS A 432 5.99 3.42 -35.97
N TRP A 433 5.71 3.48 -34.67
CA TRP A 433 6.09 2.48 -33.68
C TRP A 433 4.88 2.04 -32.85
N PHE A 434 4.97 0.86 -32.24
CA PHE A 434 3.92 0.30 -31.41
C PHE A 434 4.47 -0.12 -30.06
N GLY A 435 3.87 0.37 -28.98
CA GLY A 435 4.18 -0.10 -27.63
C GLY A 435 3.22 -1.21 -27.20
N VAL A 436 3.74 -2.25 -26.55
CA VAL A 436 2.94 -3.34 -25.96
C VAL A 436 3.39 -3.60 -24.53
N LEU A 437 2.46 -4.04 -23.68
CA LEU A 437 2.76 -4.48 -22.32
C LEU A 437 2.94 -6.00 -22.32
N ALA A 438 4.10 -6.48 -21.88
CA ALA A 438 4.28 -7.88 -21.51
C ALA A 438 3.70 -8.10 -20.11
N TYR A 439 2.37 -8.18 -20.04
CA TYR A 439 1.57 -8.10 -18.82
C TYR A 439 0.62 -9.29 -18.67
N LYS A 440 0.56 -9.87 -17.46
CA LYS A 440 -0.30 -11.02 -17.12
C LYS A 440 -0.16 -12.17 -18.15
N ASN A 441 -1.24 -12.56 -18.83
CA ASN A 441 -1.28 -13.71 -19.74
C ASN A 441 -0.31 -13.61 -20.93
N VAL A 442 0.18 -12.41 -21.27
CA VAL A 442 1.13 -12.17 -22.36
C VAL A 442 2.51 -11.76 -21.84
N MET A 443 2.89 -12.22 -20.64
CA MET A 443 4.18 -11.89 -20.02
C MET A 443 5.40 -12.50 -20.72
N ASP A 444 5.24 -13.71 -21.27
CA ASP A 444 6.33 -14.41 -21.96
C ASP A 444 6.46 -13.92 -23.41
N PRO A 445 7.65 -13.98 -24.00
CA PRO A 445 7.81 -13.71 -25.43
C PRO A 445 7.08 -14.76 -26.27
N PRO A 446 6.62 -14.41 -27.49
CA PRO A 446 6.10 -15.38 -28.44
C PRO A 446 7.21 -16.30 -28.98
N SER A 447 6.83 -17.43 -29.55
CA SER A 447 7.72 -18.41 -30.19
C SER A 447 8.32 -17.95 -31.53
N PHE A 448 7.99 -16.74 -31.97
CA PHE A 448 8.42 -16.12 -33.22
C PHE A 448 8.88 -14.67 -32.99
N PRO A 449 9.67 -14.07 -33.90
CA PRO A 449 10.10 -12.68 -33.75
C PRO A 449 8.94 -11.69 -33.84
N LEU A 450 8.94 -10.67 -32.98
CA LEU A 450 8.12 -9.48 -33.12
C LEU A 450 8.60 -8.63 -34.29
N HIS A 451 7.68 -7.87 -34.87
CA HIS A 451 8.03 -6.86 -35.87
C HIS A 451 9.00 -5.83 -35.25
N GLU A 452 10.03 -5.40 -36.00
CA GLU A 452 11.11 -4.52 -35.54
C GLU A 452 10.66 -3.11 -35.06
N ARG A 453 9.38 -2.80 -35.21
CA ARG A 453 8.71 -1.54 -34.81
C ARG A 453 7.79 -1.70 -33.60
N VAL A 454 7.77 -2.89 -33.01
CA VAL A 454 7.02 -3.20 -31.78
C VAL A 454 8.00 -3.25 -30.63
N VAL A 455 7.75 -2.46 -29.59
CA VAL A 455 8.57 -2.40 -28.37
C VAL A 455 7.80 -3.04 -27.22
N PRO A 456 8.17 -4.26 -26.80
CA PRO A 456 7.65 -4.85 -25.57
C PRO A 456 8.17 -4.14 -24.32
N VAL A 457 7.25 -3.89 -23.40
CA VAL A 457 7.51 -3.26 -22.10
C VAL A 457 7.26 -4.31 -21.00
N LEU A 458 8.32 -4.79 -20.37
CA LEU A 458 8.29 -5.87 -19.36
C LEU A 458 7.85 -5.36 -18.01
N THR A 459 6.66 -5.76 -17.59
CA THR A 459 6.04 -5.33 -16.33
C THR A 459 6.42 -6.27 -15.19
N LYS A 460 7.17 -5.78 -14.19
CA LYS A 460 7.55 -6.57 -13.01
C LYS A 460 7.82 -5.68 -11.80
N ASP A 461 7.38 -6.12 -10.63
CA ASP A 461 7.90 -5.62 -9.35
C ASP A 461 9.23 -6.32 -9.08
N ARG A 462 10.32 -5.66 -9.49
CA ARG A 462 11.66 -6.24 -9.43
C ARG A 462 12.25 -6.24 -8.02
N MET A 463 11.59 -5.68 -6.99
CA MET A 463 12.01 -5.96 -5.60
C MET A 463 12.03 -7.48 -5.33
N ALA A 464 11.17 -8.25 -6.00
CA ALA A 464 11.17 -9.70 -5.92
C ALA A 464 12.49 -10.38 -6.35
N TRP A 465 13.38 -9.69 -7.08
CA TRP A 465 14.72 -10.17 -7.43
C TRP A 465 15.70 -10.23 -6.23
N ALA A 466 15.27 -9.80 -5.04
CA ALA A 466 15.95 -10.14 -3.80
C ALA A 466 15.99 -11.68 -3.56
N ASP A 467 15.01 -12.43 -4.10
CA ASP A 467 15.10 -13.89 -4.19
C ASP A 467 15.87 -14.27 -5.46
N GLU A 468 16.99 -14.97 -5.27
CA GLU A 468 17.90 -15.35 -6.36
C GLU A 468 17.23 -16.17 -7.46
N ASN A 469 16.26 -17.05 -7.13
CA ASN A 469 15.59 -17.85 -8.16
C ASN A 469 14.66 -16.97 -9.01
N VAL A 470 13.98 -16.01 -8.38
CA VAL A 470 13.11 -15.07 -9.09
C VAL A 470 13.92 -14.13 -9.97
N ARG A 471 15.12 -13.73 -9.51
CA ARG A 471 16.08 -12.99 -10.33
C ARG A 471 16.51 -13.83 -11.53
N ASP A 472 17.03 -15.04 -11.32
CA ASP A 472 17.50 -15.93 -12.39
C ASP A 472 16.43 -16.18 -13.46
N ASP A 473 15.18 -16.44 -13.04
CA ASP A 473 14.04 -16.61 -13.95
C ASP A 473 13.71 -15.31 -14.72
N GLY A 474 13.77 -14.16 -14.05
CA GLY A 474 13.54 -12.85 -14.65
C GLY A 474 14.63 -12.45 -15.65
N GLU A 475 15.89 -12.71 -15.32
CA GLU A 475 17.05 -12.51 -16.20
C GLU A 475 16.94 -13.41 -17.44
N ALA A 476 16.61 -14.69 -17.25
CA ALA A 476 16.36 -15.63 -18.35
C ALA A 476 15.21 -15.17 -19.25
N GLN A 477 14.12 -14.66 -18.68
CA GLN A 477 13.00 -14.08 -19.43
C GLN A 477 13.43 -12.83 -20.23
N ASN A 478 14.28 -11.97 -19.66
CA ASN A 478 14.83 -10.81 -20.37
C ASN A 478 15.65 -11.25 -21.59
N VAL A 479 16.49 -12.28 -21.45
CA VAL A 479 17.27 -12.87 -22.56
C VAL A 479 16.35 -13.44 -23.65
N GLN A 480 15.28 -14.14 -23.26
CA GLN A 480 14.28 -14.66 -24.22
C GLN A 480 13.58 -13.52 -24.98
N TRP A 481 13.24 -12.43 -24.28
CA TRP A 481 12.66 -11.24 -24.89
C TRP A 481 13.61 -10.56 -25.88
N SER A 482 14.89 -10.42 -25.53
CA SER A 482 15.91 -9.86 -26.44
C SER A 482 16.12 -10.73 -27.70
N ALA A 483 15.80 -12.03 -27.65
CA ALA A 483 15.80 -12.89 -28.83
C ALA A 483 14.56 -12.70 -29.72
N ALA A 484 13.42 -12.32 -29.13
CA ALA A 484 12.14 -12.16 -29.83
C ALA A 484 11.91 -10.73 -30.35
N ALA A 485 12.50 -9.70 -29.74
CA ALA A 485 12.27 -8.30 -30.07
C ALA A 485 13.57 -7.53 -30.36
N SER A 486 13.51 -6.52 -31.23
CA SER A 486 14.67 -5.69 -31.59
C SER A 486 15.03 -4.63 -30.53
N GLN A 487 14.07 -4.28 -29.66
CA GLN A 487 14.21 -3.31 -28.59
C GLN A 487 13.36 -3.74 -27.40
N LEU A 488 13.84 -3.46 -26.19
CA LEU A 488 13.19 -3.87 -24.95
C LEU A 488 13.07 -2.69 -23.99
N ALA A 489 11.93 -2.58 -23.31
CA ALA A 489 11.72 -1.58 -22.27
C ALA A 489 11.25 -2.26 -20.98
N TRP A 490 11.49 -1.62 -19.84
CA TRP A 490 11.02 -2.08 -18.54
C TRP A 490 9.92 -1.17 -17.99
N TYR A 491 9.01 -1.81 -17.27
CA TYR A 491 8.02 -1.18 -16.43
C TYR A 491 8.17 -1.76 -15.03
N ASP A 492 8.53 -0.90 -14.08
CA ASP A 492 8.77 -1.29 -12.69
C ASP A 492 7.71 -0.77 -11.73
N TYR A 493 7.24 -1.64 -10.83
CA TYR A 493 6.32 -1.29 -9.75
C TYR A 493 7.09 -0.94 -8.47
N LEU A 494 7.56 0.31 -8.37
CA LEU A 494 8.31 0.85 -7.22
C LEU A 494 7.41 1.37 -6.09
N TYR A 495 6.13 1.02 -6.11
CA TYR A 495 5.09 1.42 -5.14
C TYR A 495 5.58 1.63 -3.70
N GLY A 496 5.26 2.79 -3.14
CA GLY A 496 5.45 3.14 -1.73
C GLY A 496 4.18 3.06 -0.91
N ILE A 497 3.21 3.93 -1.19
CA ILE A 497 2.00 4.18 -0.38
C ILE A 497 1.04 2.99 -0.21
N TYR A 498 1.20 1.93 -1.02
CA TYR A 498 0.45 0.68 -0.82
C TYR A 498 1.05 -0.20 0.29
N TYR A 499 2.22 0.17 0.79
CA TYR A 499 2.92 -0.45 1.90
C TYR A 499 2.95 0.51 3.08
N THR A 500 2.70 0.00 4.28
CA THR A 500 2.60 0.80 5.50
C THR A 500 3.91 0.80 6.29
N LEU A 501 5.04 0.68 5.58
CA LEU A 501 6.42 0.77 6.07
C LEU A 501 7.27 1.45 4.98
N PRO A 502 8.42 2.07 5.32
CA PRO A 502 9.38 2.57 4.33
C PRO A 502 9.77 1.46 3.36
N ARG A 503 9.44 1.58 2.07
CA ARG A 503 9.77 0.54 1.07
C ARG A 503 11.00 0.92 0.28
N VAL A 504 12.18 0.54 0.80
CA VAL A 504 13.51 0.85 0.27
C VAL A 504 14.35 -0.40 0.00
N TYR A 505 15.14 -0.38 -1.06
CA TYR A 505 16.06 -1.44 -1.50
C TYR A 505 17.13 -0.88 -2.48
N PRO A 506 17.86 0.19 -2.10
CA PRO A 506 18.73 0.93 -3.01
C PRO A 506 19.84 0.09 -3.66
N HIS A 507 20.43 -0.88 -2.95
CA HIS A 507 21.51 -1.69 -3.52
C HIS A 507 21.00 -2.64 -4.60
N LEU A 508 19.89 -3.32 -4.33
CA LEU A 508 19.22 -4.16 -5.33
C LEU A 508 18.76 -3.33 -6.55
N MET A 509 18.31 -2.09 -6.34
CA MET A 509 17.95 -1.19 -7.43
C MET A 509 19.16 -0.84 -8.32
N ALA A 510 20.35 -0.64 -7.75
CA ALA A 510 21.57 -0.39 -8.50
C ALA A 510 21.94 -1.59 -9.38
N GLU A 511 21.96 -2.79 -8.80
CA GLU A 511 22.21 -4.05 -9.53
C GLU A 511 21.23 -4.23 -10.70
N GLN A 512 19.96 -3.88 -10.51
CA GLN A 512 18.92 -3.97 -11.55
C GLN A 512 19.17 -3.03 -12.73
N TYR A 513 19.57 -1.79 -12.48
CA TYR A 513 19.84 -0.83 -13.54
C TYR A 513 21.16 -1.09 -14.26
N GLU A 514 22.17 -1.59 -13.55
CA GLU A 514 23.40 -2.12 -14.17
C GLU A 514 23.05 -3.27 -15.13
N TYR A 515 22.30 -4.26 -14.66
CA TYR A 515 21.82 -5.37 -15.49
C TYR A 515 21.03 -4.89 -16.70
N ALA A 516 20.11 -3.93 -16.52
CA ALA A 516 19.30 -3.37 -17.60
C ALA A 516 20.16 -2.72 -18.69
N LYS A 517 21.20 -1.97 -18.29
CA LYS A 517 22.15 -1.35 -19.22
C LYS A 517 22.98 -2.40 -19.97
N GLU A 518 23.49 -3.41 -19.27
CA GLU A 518 24.28 -4.50 -19.86
C GLU A 518 23.48 -5.31 -20.90
N HIS A 519 22.16 -5.40 -20.73
CA HIS A 519 21.24 -6.15 -21.59
C HIS A 519 20.43 -5.26 -22.55
N GLU A 520 20.91 -4.06 -22.83
CA GLU A 520 20.38 -3.13 -23.85
C GLU A 520 18.89 -2.79 -23.66
N VAL A 521 18.40 -2.75 -22.41
CA VAL A 521 17.09 -2.15 -22.11
C VAL A 521 17.15 -0.68 -22.50
N ILE A 522 16.21 -0.22 -23.32
CA ILE A 522 16.26 1.13 -23.89
C ILE A 522 15.45 2.17 -23.10
N ALA A 523 14.57 1.74 -22.21
CA ALA A 523 13.59 2.60 -21.57
C ALA A 523 13.08 2.05 -20.24
N HIS A 524 12.84 2.95 -19.28
CA HIS A 524 12.17 2.65 -18.02
C HIS A 524 10.92 3.50 -17.84
N TYR A 525 9.83 2.83 -17.54
CA TYR A 525 8.65 3.41 -16.91
C TYR A 525 8.53 2.90 -15.49
N THR A 526 8.12 3.75 -14.57
CA THR A 526 7.98 3.35 -13.16
C THR A 526 6.67 3.83 -12.60
N GLU A 527 5.92 2.94 -11.94
CA GLU A 527 4.86 3.36 -11.00
C GLU A 527 5.42 3.41 -9.59
N ILE A 528 5.62 4.61 -9.05
CA ILE A 528 6.32 4.80 -7.77
C ILE A 528 5.38 5.08 -6.61
N TYR A 529 4.37 5.93 -6.80
CA TYR A 529 3.37 6.30 -5.78
C TYR A 529 3.96 6.30 -4.35
N ASP A 530 4.91 7.20 -4.10
CA ASP A 530 5.71 7.25 -2.87
C ASP A 530 5.38 8.48 -2.02
N GLN A 531 5.99 8.51 -0.83
CA GLN A 531 6.06 9.66 0.08
C GLN A 531 7.49 9.78 0.62
N LEU A 532 7.83 10.88 1.30
CA LEU A 532 9.17 11.11 1.85
C LEU A 532 9.67 9.96 2.75
N GLY A 533 8.75 9.23 3.38
CA GLY A 533 9.07 8.04 4.18
C GLY A 533 9.81 6.93 3.42
N ASP A 534 9.72 6.89 2.08
CA ASP A 534 10.51 5.99 1.23
C ASP A 534 11.93 6.52 0.92
N GLY A 535 12.30 7.65 1.53
CA GLY A 535 13.65 8.18 1.53
C GLY A 535 14.18 8.50 0.13
N PRO A 536 15.43 8.13 -0.18
CA PRO A 536 16.07 8.50 -1.44
C PRO A 536 15.55 7.73 -2.66
N LYS A 537 14.59 6.80 -2.52
CA LYS A 537 14.21 5.85 -3.59
C LYS A 537 13.95 6.51 -4.95
N ALA A 538 13.09 7.54 -4.99
CA ALA A 538 12.76 8.23 -6.24
C ALA A 538 13.99 8.97 -6.82
N TRP A 539 14.72 9.68 -5.96
CA TRP A 539 15.91 10.44 -6.35
C TRP A 539 17.01 9.52 -6.89
N LEU A 540 17.29 8.43 -6.18
CA LEU A 540 18.26 7.42 -6.56
C LEU A 540 17.87 6.77 -7.90
N ALA A 541 16.61 6.38 -8.06
CA ALA A 541 16.13 5.84 -9.33
C ALA A 541 16.33 6.81 -10.49
N ALA A 542 16.12 8.13 -10.28
CA ALA A 542 16.36 9.12 -11.31
C ALA A 542 17.86 9.27 -11.67
N LYS A 543 18.76 9.19 -10.67
CA LYS A 543 20.22 9.22 -10.89
C LYS A 543 20.71 7.99 -11.64
N LEU A 544 20.33 6.80 -11.19
CA LEU A 544 20.77 5.54 -11.79
C LEU A 544 20.14 5.29 -13.17
N GLN A 545 18.91 5.78 -13.42
CA GLN A 545 18.35 5.73 -14.78
C GLN A 545 19.10 6.68 -15.75
N TRP A 546 19.73 7.74 -15.25
CA TRP A 546 20.61 8.57 -16.07
C TRP A 546 21.95 7.86 -16.31
N ASP A 547 22.56 7.35 -15.24
CA ASP A 547 23.85 6.67 -15.28
C ASP A 547 23.93 5.57 -14.21
N PRO A 548 23.79 4.29 -14.61
CA PRO A 548 23.86 3.16 -13.71
C PRO A 548 25.24 2.89 -13.11
N ASP A 549 26.33 3.47 -13.64
CA ASP A 549 27.69 3.20 -13.16
C ASP A 549 28.07 4.03 -11.91
N GLN A 550 27.13 4.83 -11.41
CA GLN A 550 27.36 5.66 -10.23
C GLN A 550 27.42 4.82 -8.95
N ASP A 551 28.33 5.17 -8.06
CA ASP A 551 28.47 4.54 -6.75
C ASP A 551 27.21 4.83 -5.90
N VAL A 552 26.42 3.77 -5.66
CA VAL A 552 25.16 3.84 -4.92
C VAL A 552 25.36 4.33 -3.48
N ASP A 553 26.42 3.90 -2.80
CA ASP A 553 26.72 4.30 -1.42
C ASP A 553 27.06 5.79 -1.36
N ALA A 554 27.84 6.27 -2.35
CA ALA A 554 28.17 7.68 -2.44
C ALA A 554 26.93 8.55 -2.70
N LEU A 555 26.01 8.10 -3.57
CA LEU A 555 24.74 8.78 -3.83
C LEU A 555 23.84 8.82 -2.60
N LEU A 556 23.70 7.70 -1.90
CA LEU A 556 22.92 7.61 -0.66
C LEU A 556 23.48 8.55 0.40
N MET A 557 24.79 8.52 0.63
CA MET A 557 25.44 9.39 1.60
C MET A 557 25.28 10.86 1.23
N GLU A 558 25.42 11.23 -0.04
CA GLU A 558 25.13 12.59 -0.48
C GLU A 558 23.68 12.97 -0.14
N TRP A 559 22.71 12.13 -0.48
CA TRP A 559 21.31 12.43 -0.18
C TRP A 559 21.10 12.63 1.33
N TYR A 560 21.68 11.77 2.19
CA TYR A 560 21.58 11.90 3.64
C TYR A 560 22.21 13.20 4.16
N GLU A 561 23.42 13.55 3.70
CA GLU A 561 24.10 14.79 4.10
C GLU A 561 23.34 16.04 3.65
N ARG A 562 22.76 16.02 2.45
CA ARG A 562 21.94 17.11 1.92
C ARG A 562 20.61 17.22 2.67
N MET A 563 20.05 16.08 3.06
CA MET A 563 18.79 16.00 3.80
C MET A 563 18.93 16.55 5.22
N VAL A 564 19.96 16.12 5.97
CA VAL A 564 20.04 16.40 7.42
C VAL A 564 21.39 16.98 7.90
N GLY A 565 22.41 17.00 7.04
CA GLY A 565 23.76 17.43 7.39
C GLY A 565 24.67 16.27 7.85
N PRO A 566 26.00 16.44 7.78
CA PRO A 566 26.97 15.34 7.95
C PRO A 566 26.96 14.71 9.34
N ALA A 567 26.57 15.45 10.38
CA ALA A 567 26.49 14.91 11.74
C ALA A 567 25.30 13.95 11.93
N ALA A 568 24.20 14.19 11.20
CA ALA A 568 22.95 13.42 11.30
C ALA A 568 22.84 12.34 10.21
N ALA A 569 23.56 12.47 9.10
CA ALA A 569 23.50 11.54 7.96
C ALA A 569 23.71 10.05 8.34
N PRO A 570 24.66 9.69 9.22
CA PRO A 570 24.83 8.28 9.63
C PRO A 570 23.60 7.70 10.37
N ASP A 571 22.84 8.53 11.10
CA ASP A 571 21.63 8.06 11.78
C ASP A 571 20.51 7.78 10.77
N ILE A 572 20.42 8.58 9.70
CA ILE A 572 19.46 8.36 8.61
C ILE A 572 19.83 7.14 7.77
N GLN A 573 21.13 6.94 7.48
CA GLN A 573 21.61 5.71 6.85
C GLN A 573 21.19 4.50 7.68
N ALA A 574 21.55 4.47 8.96
CA ALA A 574 21.20 3.36 9.85
C ALA A 574 19.69 3.12 9.96
N TYR A 575 18.86 4.16 9.82
CA TYR A 575 17.40 4.01 9.77
C TYR A 575 16.94 3.30 8.49
N PHE A 576 17.46 3.69 7.32
CA PHE A 576 17.10 3.02 6.07
C PHE A 576 17.71 1.62 5.94
N ASP A 577 18.89 1.36 6.52
CA ASP A 577 19.50 0.02 6.57
C ASP A 577 18.58 -1.01 7.27
N VAL A 578 17.86 -0.59 8.32
CA VAL A 578 16.88 -1.44 9.01
C VAL A 578 15.77 -1.89 8.04
N TRP A 579 15.26 -0.96 7.24
CA TRP A 579 14.14 -1.23 6.33
C TRP A 579 14.58 -1.89 5.04
N GLU A 580 15.76 -1.57 4.50
CA GLU A 580 16.34 -2.31 3.37
C GLU A 580 16.49 -3.78 3.73
N LYS A 581 17.14 -4.07 4.86
CA LYS A 581 17.29 -5.44 5.37
C LYS A 581 15.95 -6.14 5.61
N PHE A 582 14.92 -5.40 6.03
CA PHE A 582 13.59 -5.96 6.18
C PHE A 582 13.05 -6.48 4.83
N TRP A 583 13.17 -5.68 3.77
CA TRP A 583 12.65 -6.01 2.43
C TRP A 583 13.52 -6.97 1.64
N THR A 584 14.83 -6.97 1.82
CA THR A 584 15.75 -7.83 1.06
C THR A 584 16.08 -9.14 1.75
N ASP A 585 15.86 -9.27 3.07
CA ASP A 585 16.24 -10.48 3.81
C ASP A 585 15.03 -11.10 4.54
N ARG A 586 14.39 -10.34 5.44
CA ARG A 586 13.42 -10.91 6.40
C ARG A 586 12.09 -11.27 5.74
N VAL A 587 11.64 -10.47 4.78
CA VAL A 587 10.34 -10.66 4.15
C VAL A 587 10.33 -11.87 3.20
N LEU A 588 11.48 -12.26 2.65
CA LEU A 588 11.56 -13.29 1.60
C LEU A 588 10.98 -14.64 2.06
N GLY A 589 11.25 -15.03 3.31
CA GLY A 589 10.72 -16.28 3.87
C GLY A 589 9.26 -16.22 4.33
N SER A 590 8.57 -15.10 4.14
CA SER A 590 7.17 -14.95 4.59
C SER A 590 6.17 -15.51 3.59
N PRO A 591 5.02 -16.03 4.04
CA PRO A 591 3.93 -16.42 3.14
C PRO A 591 3.45 -15.25 2.25
N TRP A 592 3.56 -14.01 2.74
CA TRP A 592 3.21 -12.82 1.99
C TRP A 592 4.04 -12.67 0.70
N PHE A 593 5.36 -12.91 0.80
CA PHE A 593 6.27 -12.83 -0.33
C PHE A 593 6.15 -14.06 -1.23
N GLU A 594 6.21 -15.25 -0.65
CA GLU A 594 6.17 -16.53 -1.39
C GLU A 594 4.94 -16.66 -2.29
N ASP A 595 3.77 -16.19 -1.83
CA ASP A 595 2.52 -16.28 -2.60
C ASP A 595 2.53 -15.41 -3.87
N ARG A 596 3.37 -14.37 -3.92
CA ARG A 596 3.32 -13.33 -4.97
C ARG A 596 4.65 -13.01 -5.63
N LYS A 597 5.77 -13.60 -5.21
CA LYS A 597 7.09 -13.32 -5.79
C LYS A 597 7.17 -13.57 -7.30
N ASN A 598 6.42 -14.54 -7.79
CA ASN A 598 6.33 -14.87 -9.22
C ASN A 598 5.24 -14.07 -9.96
N SER A 599 4.42 -13.26 -9.29
CA SER A 599 3.40 -12.43 -9.95
C SER A 599 4.00 -11.20 -10.62
N THR A 600 3.20 -10.49 -11.42
CA THR A 600 3.56 -9.18 -11.99
C THR A 600 3.96 -8.17 -10.92
N TYR A 601 3.26 -8.14 -9.79
CA TYR A 601 3.56 -7.30 -8.63
C TYR A 601 3.28 -8.02 -7.31
N LEU A 602 4.01 -7.64 -6.26
CA LEU A 602 3.81 -8.14 -4.90
C LEU A 602 2.47 -7.68 -4.32
N SER A 603 1.99 -8.31 -3.23
CA SER A 603 0.63 -8.04 -2.76
C SER A 603 0.46 -6.61 -2.23
N ILE A 604 -0.39 -5.83 -2.89
CA ILE A 604 -0.80 -4.49 -2.45
C ILE A 604 -2.08 -4.51 -1.59
N SER A 605 -2.74 -5.66 -1.49
CA SER A 605 -4.01 -5.86 -0.76
C SER A 605 -3.87 -6.80 0.45
N ASP A 606 -2.64 -7.13 0.84
CA ASP A 606 -2.32 -7.89 2.04
C ASP A 606 -1.16 -7.22 2.80
N ALA A 607 -1.38 -6.91 4.07
CA ALA A 607 -0.39 -6.31 4.96
C ALA A 607 0.29 -7.34 5.88
N SER A 608 0.16 -8.65 5.61
CA SER A 608 0.66 -9.71 6.50
C SER A 608 2.19 -9.74 6.70
N TYR A 609 2.97 -9.04 5.88
CA TYR A 609 4.40 -8.77 6.16
C TYR A 609 4.62 -8.04 7.49
N LEU A 610 3.63 -7.28 8.00
CA LEU A 610 3.71 -6.59 9.29
C LEU A 610 3.81 -7.55 10.49
N ASN A 611 3.46 -8.83 10.32
CA ASN A 611 3.72 -9.85 11.35
C ASN A 611 5.21 -10.00 11.67
N LEU A 612 6.09 -9.68 10.71
CA LEU A 612 7.53 -9.75 10.89
C LEU A 612 8.10 -8.56 11.66
N VAL A 613 7.39 -7.42 11.75
CA VAL A 613 7.89 -6.20 12.38
C VAL A 613 7.99 -6.39 13.89
N THR A 614 9.13 -6.04 14.47
CA THR A 614 9.41 -6.16 15.91
C THR A 614 9.32 -4.81 16.61
N GLU A 615 9.12 -4.83 17.93
CA GLU A 615 9.23 -3.61 18.76
C GLU A 615 10.62 -2.98 18.69
N SER A 616 11.67 -3.78 18.45
CA SER A 616 13.03 -3.28 18.26
C SER A 616 13.14 -2.45 16.98
N ASP A 617 12.56 -2.92 15.86
CA ASP A 617 12.58 -2.18 14.58
C ASP A 617 11.97 -0.78 14.76
N LEU A 618 10.84 -0.69 15.46
CA LEU A 618 10.13 0.57 15.72
C LEU A 618 10.90 1.47 16.69
N THR A 619 11.37 0.91 17.81
CA THR A 619 12.10 1.68 18.84
C THR A 619 13.43 2.20 18.30
N THR A 620 14.19 1.37 17.58
CA THR A 620 15.45 1.78 16.94
C THR A 620 15.20 2.86 15.89
N SER A 621 14.19 2.70 15.04
CA SER A 621 13.82 3.70 14.04
C SER A 621 13.50 5.06 14.67
N ARG A 622 12.66 5.06 15.72
CA ARG A 622 12.29 6.29 16.45
C ARG A 622 13.50 6.95 17.09
N GLN A 623 14.41 6.17 17.68
CA GLN A 623 15.63 6.69 18.30
C GLN A 623 16.59 7.31 17.27
N LEU A 624 16.77 6.67 16.11
CA LEU A 624 17.62 7.15 15.03
C LEU A 624 17.07 8.45 14.44
N LEU A 625 15.77 8.50 14.14
CA LEU A 625 15.12 9.71 13.61
C LEU A 625 15.18 10.87 14.61
N ALA A 626 14.89 10.64 15.89
CA ALA A 626 14.97 11.67 16.93
C ALA A 626 16.42 12.19 17.11
N SER A 627 17.41 11.30 17.00
CA SER A 627 18.83 11.64 17.02
C SER A 627 19.23 12.46 15.78
N ALA A 628 18.75 12.09 14.59
CA ALA A 628 18.98 12.84 13.37
C ALA A 628 18.39 14.26 13.44
N VAL A 629 17.16 14.42 13.96
CA VAL A 629 16.56 15.75 14.23
C VAL A 629 17.44 16.56 15.17
N ALA A 630 17.92 15.97 16.27
CA ALA A 630 18.76 16.68 17.24
C ALA A 630 20.14 17.09 16.70
N LYS A 631 20.69 16.32 15.74
CA LYS A 631 21.99 16.57 15.11
C LYS A 631 21.91 17.37 13.81
N ALA A 632 20.70 17.63 13.30
CA ALA A 632 20.52 18.26 12.00
C ALA A 632 21.18 19.65 11.95
N GLY A 633 21.86 19.94 10.86
CA GLY A 633 22.74 21.11 10.76
C GLY A 633 21.99 22.44 10.63
N THR A 634 21.60 22.79 9.41
CA THR A 634 20.92 24.05 9.09
C THR A 634 19.44 24.03 9.50
N VAL A 635 18.79 25.20 9.52
CA VAL A 635 17.33 25.31 9.75
C VAL A 635 16.54 24.47 8.74
N GLN A 636 16.98 24.43 7.48
CA GLN A 636 16.31 23.64 6.44
C GLN A 636 16.54 22.14 6.64
N GLN A 637 17.76 21.74 6.98
CA GLN A 637 18.07 20.34 7.31
C GLN A 637 17.28 19.84 8.54
N HIS A 638 17.11 20.68 9.56
CA HIS A 638 16.28 20.35 10.70
C HIS A 638 14.79 20.21 10.33
N LYS A 639 14.27 21.09 9.45
CA LYS A 639 12.90 20.98 8.94
C LYS A 639 12.68 19.69 8.14
N ARG A 640 13.64 19.33 7.28
CA ARG A 640 13.67 18.06 6.53
C ARG A 640 13.68 16.84 7.46
N ALA A 641 14.52 16.86 8.50
CA ALA A 641 14.58 15.80 9.50
C ALA A 641 13.23 15.60 10.21
N LEU A 642 12.55 16.70 10.57
CA LEU A 642 11.22 16.66 11.18
C LEU A 642 10.15 16.08 10.23
N LEU A 643 10.19 16.43 8.94
CA LEU A 643 9.26 15.85 7.95
C LEU A 643 9.46 14.34 7.82
N LEU A 644 10.72 13.88 7.81
CA LEU A 644 11.01 12.44 7.77
C LEU A 644 10.57 11.73 9.07
N GLU A 645 10.81 12.33 10.24
CA GLU A 645 10.29 11.83 11.52
C GLU A 645 8.76 11.73 11.52
N GLN A 646 8.07 12.77 11.01
CA GLN A 646 6.61 12.77 10.87
C GLN A 646 6.14 11.64 9.95
N SER A 647 6.77 11.42 8.80
CA SER A 647 6.40 10.31 7.91
C SER A 647 6.42 8.95 8.61
N PHE A 648 7.33 8.77 9.58
CA PHE A 648 7.44 7.55 10.37
C PHE A 648 6.32 7.38 11.38
N ASP A 649 5.62 8.44 11.80
CA ASP A 649 4.46 8.35 12.69
C ASP A 649 3.35 7.48 12.07
N TYR A 650 3.08 7.66 10.78
CA TYR A 650 2.16 6.79 10.04
C TYR A 650 2.60 5.33 10.02
N TYR A 651 3.89 5.06 9.79
CA TYR A 651 4.44 3.69 9.76
C TYR A 651 4.43 3.04 11.14
N GLU A 652 4.79 3.77 12.19
CA GLU A 652 4.75 3.29 13.57
C GLU A 652 3.30 3.01 14.01
N ALA A 653 2.38 3.94 13.76
CA ALA A 653 0.96 3.76 14.04
C ALA A 653 0.39 2.55 13.29
N SER A 654 0.79 2.35 12.04
CA SER A 654 0.41 1.16 11.24
C SER A 654 0.91 -0.13 11.88
N ALA A 655 2.21 -0.24 12.16
CA ALA A 655 2.80 -1.46 12.71
C ALA A 655 2.29 -1.79 14.13
N ARG A 656 2.12 -0.77 14.98
CA ARG A 656 1.63 -0.96 16.37
C ARG A 656 0.16 -1.32 16.42
N SER A 657 -0.67 -0.77 15.53
CA SER A 657 -2.09 -1.11 15.45
C SER A 657 -2.36 -2.41 14.70
N TYR A 658 -1.39 -2.95 13.96
CA TYR A 658 -1.61 -4.15 13.14
C TYR A 658 -2.04 -5.35 13.99
N PRO A 659 -3.12 -6.06 13.61
CA PRO A 659 -3.58 -7.24 14.32
C PRO A 659 -2.66 -8.44 14.06
N LYS A 660 -1.51 -8.47 14.73
CA LYS A 660 -0.50 -9.54 14.62
C LYS A 660 -1.09 -10.92 14.85
N LEU A 661 -0.56 -11.91 14.13
CA LEU A 661 -0.86 -13.31 14.34
C LEU A 661 -0.18 -13.80 15.62
N TYR A 662 -0.96 -14.47 16.47
CA TYR A 662 -0.45 -15.17 17.65
C TYR A 662 -0.48 -16.67 17.42
N GLU A 663 0.29 -17.42 18.21
CA GLU A 663 0.14 -18.87 18.27
C GLU A 663 -1.13 -19.24 19.05
N ARG A 664 -1.74 -20.38 18.68
CA ARG A 664 -2.90 -20.90 19.41
C ARG A 664 -2.41 -21.42 20.78
N PRO A 665 -2.95 -20.94 21.92
CA PRO A 665 -2.58 -21.43 23.24
C PRO A 665 -2.73 -22.95 23.35
N GLN A 666 -1.73 -23.63 23.90
CA GLN A 666 -1.77 -25.09 24.09
C GLN A 666 -2.04 -25.49 25.55
N GLN A 667 -1.91 -24.55 26.48
CA GLN A 667 -2.09 -24.75 27.91
C GLN A 667 -2.56 -23.46 28.60
N GLU A 668 -2.97 -23.58 29.86
CA GLU A 668 -3.56 -22.50 30.65
C GLU A 668 -2.68 -21.24 30.70
N GLN A 669 -1.38 -21.40 30.92
CA GLN A 669 -0.48 -20.25 31.04
C GLN A 669 -0.36 -19.49 29.71
N ASP A 670 -0.27 -20.19 28.58
CA ASP A 670 -0.20 -19.55 27.25
C ASP A 670 -1.46 -18.72 26.99
N ALA A 671 -2.63 -19.22 27.39
CA ALA A 671 -3.90 -18.53 27.21
C ALA A 671 -4.01 -17.31 28.14
N LEU A 672 -3.53 -17.40 29.39
CA LEU A 672 -3.46 -16.27 30.32
C LEU A 672 -2.48 -15.19 29.84
N ASP A 673 -1.33 -15.59 29.30
CA ASP A 673 -0.33 -14.67 28.76
C ASP A 673 -0.88 -13.95 27.53
N LEU A 674 -1.52 -14.69 26.60
CA LEU A 674 -2.18 -14.09 25.43
C LEU A 674 -3.30 -13.13 25.82
N LEU A 675 -4.14 -13.50 26.81
CA LEU A 675 -5.20 -12.63 27.33
C LEU A 675 -4.62 -11.35 27.93
N THR A 676 -3.53 -11.47 28.69
CA THR A 676 -2.85 -10.34 29.33
C THR A 676 -2.26 -9.40 28.28
N GLU A 677 -1.56 -9.94 27.30
CA GLU A 677 -0.95 -9.20 26.19
C GLU A 677 -2.02 -8.47 25.36
N VAL A 678 -3.06 -9.17 24.91
CA VAL A 678 -4.08 -8.60 24.02
C VAL A 678 -4.91 -7.53 24.72
N THR A 679 -5.19 -7.68 26.01
CA THR A 679 -5.99 -6.71 26.77
C THR A 679 -5.16 -5.57 27.33
N GLY A 680 -3.90 -5.82 27.69
CA GLY A 680 -2.97 -4.80 28.17
C GLY A 680 -2.57 -3.78 27.09
N THR A 681 -2.57 -4.19 25.82
CA THR A 681 -2.24 -3.34 24.67
C THR A 681 -3.46 -2.85 23.88
N LEU A 682 -4.68 -3.24 24.27
CA LEU A 682 -5.86 -2.99 23.44
C LEU A 682 -6.12 -1.49 23.22
N GLU A 683 -6.09 -0.67 24.27
CA GLU A 683 -6.39 0.76 24.14
C GLU A 683 -5.37 1.48 23.28
N SER A 684 -4.08 1.19 23.45
CA SER A 684 -3.04 1.81 22.63
C SER A 684 -3.14 1.37 21.17
N ARG A 685 -3.45 0.10 20.90
CA ARG A 685 -3.63 -0.37 19.51
C ARG A 685 -4.80 0.29 18.80
N LEU A 686 -5.93 0.46 19.50
CA LEU A 686 -7.08 1.20 18.95
C LEU A 686 -6.74 2.68 18.73
N ALA A 687 -5.97 3.29 19.64
CA ALA A 687 -5.49 4.65 19.49
C ALA A 687 -4.56 4.79 18.27
N TYR A 688 -3.55 3.93 18.13
CA TYR A 688 -2.67 3.92 16.96
C TYR A 688 -3.42 3.67 15.64
N ALA A 689 -4.48 2.86 15.64
CA ALA A 689 -5.30 2.68 14.45
C ALA A 689 -6.01 3.98 14.04
N ALA A 690 -6.51 4.74 15.00
CA ALA A 690 -7.11 6.05 14.78
C ALA A 690 -6.05 7.08 14.33
N GLU A 691 -4.92 7.15 15.03
CA GLU A 691 -3.79 8.03 14.68
C GLU A 691 -3.32 7.79 13.24
N ARG A 692 -3.24 6.52 12.79
CA ARG A 692 -2.92 6.20 11.39
C ARG A 692 -3.86 6.90 10.41
N HIS A 693 -5.16 6.93 10.67
CA HIS A 693 -6.13 7.62 9.81
C HIS A 693 -6.02 9.14 9.94
N ASP A 694 -5.81 9.65 11.15
CA ASP A 694 -5.63 11.09 11.40
C ASP A 694 -4.40 11.63 10.67
N HIS A 695 -3.30 10.88 10.61
CA HIS A 695 -2.10 11.23 9.84
C HIS A 695 -2.41 11.38 8.34
N LEU A 696 -3.18 10.45 7.74
CA LEU A 696 -3.57 10.56 6.33
C LEU A 696 -4.39 11.83 6.06
N GLU A 697 -5.25 12.24 6.98
CA GLU A 697 -6.02 13.48 6.85
C GLU A 697 -5.09 14.71 6.97
N ALA A 698 -4.22 14.72 7.98
CA ALA A 698 -3.31 15.83 8.27
C ALA A 698 -2.25 16.05 7.19
N TYR A 699 -1.80 15.00 6.50
CA TYR A 699 -0.74 15.08 5.51
C TYR A 699 -1.19 15.61 4.14
N ASN A 700 -2.49 15.73 3.87
CA ASN A 700 -2.99 16.14 2.55
C ASN A 700 -2.49 17.53 2.11
N ASP A 701 -2.17 18.41 3.07
CA ASP A 701 -1.67 19.77 2.81
C ASP A 701 -0.13 19.85 2.80
N GLU A 702 0.58 18.80 3.18
CA GLU A 702 2.04 18.73 3.20
C GLU A 702 2.55 17.84 2.06
N ILE A 703 3.10 18.44 1.01
CA ILE A 703 3.44 17.75 -0.24
C ILE A 703 4.44 16.59 -0.05
N ALA A 704 5.35 16.70 0.93
CA ALA A 704 6.31 15.64 1.23
C ALA A 704 5.64 14.38 1.83
N LEU A 705 4.47 14.54 2.45
CA LEU A 705 3.75 13.50 3.19
C LEU A 705 2.41 13.12 2.53
N ALA A 706 1.95 13.89 1.56
CA ALA A 706 0.63 13.77 0.98
C ALA A 706 0.43 12.43 0.23
N PHE A 707 -0.71 11.79 0.50
CA PHE A 707 -1.18 10.64 -0.27
C PHE A 707 -1.95 11.13 -1.50
N PRO A 708 -1.65 10.66 -2.72
CA PRO A 708 -2.38 11.07 -3.91
C PRO A 708 -3.90 10.77 -3.77
N PRO A 709 -4.80 11.69 -4.16
CA PRO A 709 -6.24 11.49 -4.07
C PRO A 709 -6.72 10.48 -5.12
N SER A 710 -6.67 9.19 -4.74
CA SER A 710 -7.20 7.99 -5.42
C SER A 710 -6.50 6.71 -4.92
N SER A 711 -5.45 6.84 -4.12
CA SER A 711 -4.58 5.75 -3.67
C SER A 711 -4.66 5.53 -2.15
N LEU A 712 -5.88 5.59 -1.60
CA LEU A 712 -6.11 5.19 -0.21
C LEU A 712 -5.59 3.76 -0.01
N PRO A 713 -5.07 3.43 1.19
CA PRO A 713 -4.54 2.10 1.47
C PRO A 713 -5.57 1.03 1.07
N LEU A 714 -5.15 0.08 0.25
CA LEU A 714 -5.98 -1.05 -0.19
C LEU A 714 -6.28 -2.05 0.94
N VAL A 715 -5.68 -1.81 2.10
CA VAL A 715 -5.77 -2.59 3.35
C VAL A 715 -6.14 -1.64 4.49
N ASP A 716 -7.07 -2.06 5.34
CA ASP A 716 -7.51 -1.27 6.50
C ASP A 716 -7.83 -2.18 7.69
N TRP A 717 -7.59 -1.69 8.92
CA TRP A 717 -7.85 -2.39 10.18
C TRP A 717 -8.01 -1.40 11.34
N THR A 718 -8.73 -1.80 12.39
CA THR A 718 -9.08 -0.87 13.49
C THR A 718 -8.29 -1.10 14.78
N GLY A 719 -7.36 -2.05 14.81
CA GLY A 719 -6.58 -2.41 16.01
C GLY A 719 -7.14 -3.58 16.81
N TRP A 720 -8.37 -4.04 16.49
CA TRP A 720 -8.93 -5.28 17.04
C TRP A 720 -8.17 -6.51 16.52
N ASN A 721 -7.79 -7.41 17.43
CA ASN A 721 -7.08 -8.63 17.05
C ASN A 721 -8.02 -9.84 17.01
N ALA A 722 -8.52 -10.15 15.82
CA ALA A 722 -9.42 -11.28 15.61
C ALA A 722 -8.76 -12.63 15.94
N SER A 723 -7.50 -12.84 15.58
CA SER A 723 -6.80 -14.11 15.83
C SER A 723 -6.68 -14.42 17.32
N ALA A 724 -6.20 -13.47 18.13
CA ALA A 724 -6.11 -13.63 19.58
C ALA A 724 -7.47 -13.89 20.21
N PHE A 725 -8.50 -13.13 19.81
CA PHE A 725 -9.86 -13.29 20.31
C PHE A 725 -10.40 -14.70 20.06
N TRP A 726 -10.31 -15.18 18.82
CA TRP A 726 -10.85 -16.48 18.44
C TRP A 726 -10.04 -17.65 19.02
N TYR A 727 -8.73 -17.50 19.24
CA TYR A 727 -7.95 -18.52 19.94
C TYR A 727 -8.28 -18.61 21.42
N LEU A 728 -8.48 -17.48 22.10
CA LEU A 728 -8.95 -17.48 23.48
C LEU A 728 -10.37 -18.07 23.58
N ALA A 729 -11.25 -17.73 22.64
CA ALA A 729 -12.61 -18.27 22.61
C ALA A 729 -12.61 -19.79 22.40
N ALA A 730 -11.79 -20.28 21.47
CA ALA A 730 -11.62 -21.72 21.23
C ALA A 730 -11.03 -22.42 22.46
N TYR A 731 -9.99 -21.88 23.08
CA TYR A 731 -9.39 -22.42 24.30
C TYR A 731 -10.43 -22.53 25.43
N MET A 732 -11.19 -21.46 25.69
CA MET A 732 -12.25 -21.48 26.71
C MET A 732 -13.31 -22.55 26.41
N LYS A 733 -13.70 -22.71 25.15
CA LYS A 733 -14.73 -23.67 24.73
C LYS A 733 -14.27 -25.12 24.81
N GLU A 734 -13.02 -25.39 24.45
CA GLU A 734 -12.47 -26.74 24.32
C GLU A 734 -11.83 -27.24 25.62
N GLU A 735 -11.06 -26.38 26.28
CA GLU A 735 -10.24 -26.73 27.45
C GLU A 735 -10.89 -26.32 28.79
N GLU A 736 -11.77 -25.31 28.78
CA GLU A 736 -12.51 -24.86 29.96
C GLU A 736 -14.05 -24.92 29.82
N PRO A 737 -14.66 -26.01 29.30
CA PRO A 737 -16.09 -26.06 29.02
C PRO A 737 -16.98 -25.91 30.27
N LEU A 738 -16.44 -26.20 31.46
CA LEU A 738 -17.10 -26.01 32.76
C LEU A 738 -16.54 -24.80 33.54
N GLY A 739 -15.74 -23.96 32.89
CA GLY A 739 -15.00 -22.84 33.44
C GLY A 739 -13.63 -23.23 33.98
N GLY A 740 -12.68 -22.30 33.90
CA GLY A 740 -11.31 -22.44 34.40
C GLY A 740 -10.65 -21.08 34.70
N ALA A 741 -9.32 -21.06 34.83
CA ALA A 741 -8.59 -19.86 35.21
C ALA A 741 -8.73 -18.74 34.17
N VAL A 742 -8.71 -19.08 32.88
CA VAL A 742 -8.85 -18.11 31.79
C VAL A 742 -10.25 -17.50 31.83
N THR A 743 -11.29 -18.34 31.91
CA THR A 743 -12.70 -17.91 31.99
C THR A 743 -12.93 -16.99 33.20
N GLN A 744 -12.37 -17.32 34.36
CA GLN A 744 -12.45 -16.49 35.56
C GLN A 744 -11.79 -15.12 35.36
N GLN A 745 -10.62 -15.08 34.73
CA GLN A 745 -9.93 -13.83 34.44
C GLN A 745 -10.68 -12.97 33.42
N VAL A 746 -11.26 -13.57 32.38
CA VAL A 746 -12.13 -12.86 31.42
C VAL A 746 -13.37 -12.30 32.14
N GLN A 747 -13.99 -13.09 33.03
CA GLN A 747 -15.13 -12.64 33.85
C GLN A 747 -14.77 -11.45 34.75
N LEU A 748 -13.57 -11.46 35.35
CA LEU A 748 -13.06 -10.34 36.12
C LEU A 748 -12.92 -9.09 35.24
N LEU A 749 -12.25 -9.20 34.09
CA LEU A 749 -12.08 -8.09 33.15
C LEU A 749 -13.42 -7.51 32.68
N ALA A 750 -14.38 -8.34 32.33
CA ALA A 750 -15.73 -7.93 31.92
C ALA A 750 -16.48 -7.12 32.99
N ASN A 751 -16.20 -7.40 34.27
CA ASN A 751 -16.89 -6.81 35.41
C ASN A 751 -16.16 -5.60 36.02
N THR A 752 -14.82 -5.59 36.03
CA THR A 752 -14.03 -4.64 36.83
C THR A 752 -13.12 -3.73 36.02
N SER A 753 -12.83 -4.06 34.75
CA SER A 753 -11.93 -3.22 33.94
C SER A 753 -12.48 -1.81 33.80
N GLN A 754 -11.63 -0.79 33.92
CA GLN A 754 -12.01 0.61 33.71
C GLN A 754 -12.04 0.97 32.21
N SER A 755 -11.28 0.23 31.40
CA SER A 755 -11.26 0.36 29.94
C SER A 755 -12.55 -0.19 29.32
N ALA A 756 -13.31 0.65 28.61
CA ALA A 756 -14.50 0.21 27.90
C ALA A 756 -14.19 -0.83 26.80
N PRO A 757 -13.18 -0.63 25.92
CA PRO A 757 -12.79 -1.63 24.94
C PRO A 757 -12.45 -2.99 25.55
N VAL A 758 -11.72 -3.02 26.67
CA VAL A 758 -11.36 -4.28 27.35
C VAL A 758 -12.60 -4.96 27.94
N ARG A 759 -13.53 -4.19 28.53
CA ARG A 759 -14.80 -4.76 29.01
C ARG A 759 -15.61 -5.36 27.87
N ASP A 760 -15.73 -4.65 26.75
CA ASP A 760 -16.52 -5.11 25.61
C ASP A 760 -15.88 -6.34 24.93
N PHE A 761 -14.55 -6.35 24.81
CA PHE A 761 -13.78 -7.54 24.38
C PHE A 761 -14.06 -8.73 25.28
N ALA A 762 -13.90 -8.57 26.60
CA ALA A 762 -14.09 -9.66 27.56
C ALA A 762 -15.53 -10.19 27.58
N ARG A 763 -16.52 -9.29 27.49
CA ARG A 763 -17.95 -9.65 27.41
C ARG A 763 -18.28 -10.45 26.15
N LEU A 764 -17.76 -10.01 24.99
CA LEU A 764 -17.94 -10.74 23.74
C LEU A 764 -17.20 -12.09 23.76
N LEU A 765 -16.03 -12.14 24.41
CA LEU A 765 -15.24 -13.35 24.57
C LEU A 765 -15.97 -14.39 25.43
N LEU A 766 -16.57 -13.98 26.56
CA LEU A 766 -17.44 -14.86 27.36
C LEU A 766 -18.60 -15.41 26.52
N ARG A 767 -19.24 -14.57 25.71
CA ARG A 767 -20.33 -15.02 24.83
C ARG A 767 -19.85 -16.06 23.83
N THR A 768 -18.72 -15.82 23.19
CA THR A 768 -18.19 -16.68 22.13
C THR A 768 -17.62 -17.99 22.70
N GLY A 769 -16.96 -17.93 23.86
CA GLY A 769 -16.34 -19.08 24.51
C GLY A 769 -17.28 -19.98 25.32
N SER A 770 -18.49 -19.52 25.70
CA SER A 770 -19.41 -20.26 26.58
C SER A 770 -20.52 -21.02 25.82
N SER A 771 -20.28 -21.43 24.57
CA SER A 771 -21.26 -22.10 23.69
C SER A 771 -22.62 -21.38 23.57
N MET A 772 -22.65 -20.06 23.73
CA MET A 772 -23.87 -19.30 23.46
C MET A 772 -24.23 -19.36 21.97
N LEU A 773 -25.51 -19.14 21.67
CA LEU A 773 -25.97 -19.12 20.29
C LEU A 773 -25.35 -17.97 19.48
N SER A 774 -24.91 -18.33 18.28
CA SER A 774 -24.61 -17.40 17.19
C SER A 774 -25.85 -16.62 16.77
N LEU A 775 -25.63 -15.39 16.26
CA LEU A 775 -26.64 -14.59 15.57
C LEU A 775 -26.99 -15.17 14.19
N SER A 776 -26.06 -15.87 13.55
CA SER A 776 -26.36 -16.63 12.33
C SER A 776 -27.17 -17.87 12.69
N ALA A 777 -28.36 -17.99 12.12
CA ALA A 777 -29.16 -19.20 12.24
C ALA A 777 -28.49 -20.34 11.46
N ASN A 778 -28.57 -21.56 11.99
CA ASN A 778 -28.02 -22.76 11.34
C ASN A 778 -26.53 -22.59 10.93
N ALA A 779 -25.70 -22.10 11.86
CA ALA A 779 -24.31 -21.73 11.60
C ALA A 779 -23.42 -22.90 11.12
N SER A 780 -23.65 -24.12 11.65
CA SER A 780 -22.98 -25.36 11.23
C SER A 780 -23.77 -26.16 10.20
N PHE A 781 -24.78 -25.56 9.57
CA PHE A 781 -25.52 -26.14 8.45
C PHE A 781 -26.23 -27.49 8.71
N GLU A 782 -26.48 -27.85 9.97
CA GLU A 782 -27.11 -29.12 10.36
C GLU A 782 -28.57 -29.24 9.89
N GLU A 783 -29.28 -28.12 9.73
CA GLU A 783 -30.68 -28.09 9.29
C GLU A 783 -30.80 -27.86 7.78
N GLY A 784 -31.64 -28.64 7.11
CA GLY A 784 -31.96 -28.44 5.70
C GLY A 784 -32.06 -29.73 4.90
N GLY A 785 -32.26 -29.58 3.59
CA GLY A 785 -32.20 -30.66 2.60
C GLY A 785 -30.93 -30.49 1.76
N ALA A 786 -31.08 -30.43 0.42
CA ALA A 786 -29.98 -30.04 -0.47
C ALA A 786 -29.52 -28.58 -0.28
N GLN A 787 -30.38 -27.74 0.30
CA GLN A 787 -30.07 -26.38 0.74
C GLN A 787 -30.08 -26.33 2.27
N ALA A 788 -29.10 -25.63 2.86
CA ALA A 788 -29.09 -25.36 4.29
C ALA A 788 -30.17 -24.33 4.64
N ALA A 789 -30.95 -24.61 5.69
CA ALA A 789 -32.00 -23.71 6.15
C ALA A 789 -31.40 -22.34 6.55
N ALA A 790 -32.15 -21.25 6.32
CA ALA A 790 -31.79 -19.85 6.57
C ALA A 790 -30.66 -19.24 5.72
N TRP A 791 -29.86 -20.04 5.01
CA TRP A 791 -28.79 -19.57 4.14
C TRP A 791 -29.23 -19.41 2.69
N GLN A 792 -28.76 -18.35 2.03
CA GLN A 792 -29.00 -18.09 0.61
C GLN A 792 -27.69 -18.20 -0.18
N SER A 793 -27.81 -18.47 -1.49
CA SER A 793 -26.66 -18.57 -2.40
C SER A 793 -26.61 -17.37 -3.33
N TRP A 794 -25.44 -16.74 -3.44
CA TRP A 794 -25.13 -15.72 -4.43
C TRP A 794 -24.15 -16.29 -5.45
N ILE A 795 -24.64 -16.60 -6.67
CA ILE A 795 -23.86 -17.20 -7.75
C ILE A 795 -24.14 -16.42 -9.04
N PRO A 796 -23.42 -15.32 -9.30
CA PRO A 796 -23.66 -14.45 -10.45
C PRO A 796 -23.32 -15.10 -11.80
N THR A 797 -22.33 -16.00 -11.85
CA THR A 797 -21.80 -16.54 -13.12
C THR A 797 -21.84 -18.07 -13.14
N PHE A 798 -20.92 -18.73 -12.42
CA PHE A 798 -20.75 -20.17 -12.43
C PHE A 798 -20.37 -20.67 -11.03
N GLY A 799 -20.96 -21.81 -10.66
CA GLY A 799 -20.65 -22.58 -9.45
C GLY A 799 -21.86 -23.20 -8.79
N THR A 800 -21.63 -24.10 -7.85
CA THR A 800 -22.69 -24.74 -7.08
C THR A 800 -22.40 -24.73 -5.58
N ILE A 801 -23.45 -24.61 -4.77
CA ILE A 801 -23.40 -24.66 -3.31
C ILE A 801 -24.47 -25.64 -2.85
N GLN A 802 -24.09 -26.67 -2.09
CA GLN A 802 -25.01 -27.72 -1.63
C GLN A 802 -24.68 -28.13 -0.20
N ARG A 803 -25.71 -28.35 0.63
CA ARG A 803 -25.51 -28.99 1.93
C ARG A 803 -25.10 -30.45 1.72
N THR A 804 -24.13 -30.91 2.48
CA THR A 804 -23.58 -32.27 2.42
C THR A 804 -23.29 -32.81 3.81
N GLU A 805 -23.25 -34.14 3.95
CA GLU A 805 -22.85 -34.86 5.18
C GLU A 805 -21.55 -35.65 4.98
N GLN A 806 -20.79 -35.33 3.92
CA GLN A 806 -19.57 -36.04 3.55
C GLN A 806 -18.34 -35.60 4.35
N VAL A 807 -18.19 -34.29 4.54
CA VAL A 807 -17.06 -33.65 5.22
C VAL A 807 -17.64 -32.52 6.06
N SER A 808 -17.45 -32.55 7.38
CA SER A 808 -17.86 -31.50 8.32
C SER A 808 -16.71 -31.20 9.28
N HIS A 809 -16.71 -29.99 9.85
CA HIS A 809 -15.79 -29.58 10.90
C HIS A 809 -16.37 -29.95 12.26
N ARG A 810 -17.62 -29.52 12.53
CA ARG A 810 -18.39 -29.92 13.71
C ARG A 810 -19.76 -30.41 13.28
N GLY A 811 -20.33 -31.32 14.07
CA GLY A 811 -21.61 -31.92 13.72
C GLY A 811 -21.50 -32.88 12.52
N THR A 812 -22.57 -33.00 11.76
CA THR A 812 -22.71 -33.99 10.68
C THR A 812 -22.82 -33.39 9.29
N ALA A 813 -22.99 -32.07 9.16
CA ALA A 813 -23.21 -31.42 7.88
C ALA A 813 -22.26 -30.23 7.63
N SER A 814 -22.16 -29.83 6.36
CA SER A 814 -21.46 -28.62 5.91
C SER A 814 -22.02 -28.15 4.57
N LEU A 815 -21.49 -27.05 4.02
CA LEU A 815 -21.72 -26.66 2.63
C LEU A 815 -20.55 -27.07 1.73
N LYS A 816 -20.81 -27.89 0.72
CA LYS A 816 -19.90 -28.15 -0.39
C LYS A 816 -20.07 -27.06 -1.45
N VAL A 817 -18.97 -26.42 -1.82
CA VAL A 817 -18.87 -25.51 -2.96
C VAL A 817 -18.01 -26.14 -4.05
N GLU A 818 -18.51 -26.14 -5.28
CA GLU A 818 -17.84 -26.73 -6.44
C GLU A 818 -17.80 -25.70 -7.59
N GLY A 819 -16.57 -25.40 -8.02
CA GLY A 819 -16.20 -24.48 -9.09
C GLY A 819 -16.84 -23.09 -9.03
N MET A 820 -16.27 -22.18 -8.25
CA MET A 820 -16.78 -20.82 -8.07
C MET A 820 -15.92 -19.75 -8.76
N VAL A 821 -16.41 -19.18 -9.87
CA VAL A 821 -15.73 -18.04 -10.51
C VAL A 821 -15.73 -16.84 -9.57
N ARG A 822 -16.90 -16.51 -9.00
CA ARG A 822 -17.07 -15.54 -7.91
C ARG A 822 -18.45 -15.72 -7.30
N GLY A 823 -18.56 -15.91 -6.00
CA GLY A 823 -19.85 -16.10 -5.33
C GLY A 823 -19.72 -16.72 -3.95
N GLY A 824 -20.85 -17.08 -3.34
CA GLY A 824 -20.86 -17.83 -2.08
C GLY A 824 -22.15 -17.71 -1.26
N PRO A 825 -22.21 -18.37 -0.09
CA PRO A 825 -23.37 -18.33 0.78
C PRO A 825 -23.45 -17.04 1.59
N TYR A 826 -24.66 -16.58 1.87
CA TYR A 826 -24.90 -15.43 2.73
C TYR A 826 -26.13 -15.57 3.63
N GLN A 827 -26.13 -14.79 4.71
CA GLN A 827 -27.27 -14.61 5.62
C GLN A 827 -27.37 -13.14 6.05
N THR A 828 -28.59 -12.62 6.21
CA THR A 828 -28.83 -11.24 6.68
C THR A 828 -29.67 -11.28 7.95
N PHE A 829 -29.23 -10.53 8.97
CA PHE A 829 -29.96 -10.41 10.24
C PHE A 829 -29.83 -9.00 10.82
N ALA A 830 -30.71 -8.67 11.76
CA ALA A 830 -30.68 -7.39 12.47
C ALA A 830 -29.44 -7.32 13.38
N VAL A 831 -28.90 -6.11 13.57
CA VAL A 831 -27.74 -5.89 14.44
C VAL A 831 -27.92 -4.65 15.31
N LYS A 832 -27.21 -4.59 16.44
CA LYS A 832 -27.04 -3.38 17.24
C LYS A 832 -25.65 -2.76 17.01
N PRO A 833 -25.41 -1.51 17.41
CA PRO A 833 -24.06 -0.96 17.43
C PRO A 833 -23.20 -1.68 18.48
N GLY A 834 -21.93 -1.94 18.19
CA GLY A 834 -20.98 -2.54 19.12
C GLY A 834 -20.06 -3.59 18.51
N LEU A 835 -19.12 -4.10 19.32
CA LEU A 835 -18.13 -5.09 18.92
C LEU A 835 -18.79 -6.39 18.46
N THR A 836 -18.40 -6.85 17.28
CA THR A 836 -18.97 -8.01 16.59
C THR A 836 -17.85 -8.92 16.11
N ALA A 837 -17.96 -10.21 16.42
CA ALA A 837 -17.04 -11.24 15.97
C ALA A 837 -17.73 -12.11 14.92
N ALA A 838 -17.05 -12.46 13.83
CA ALA A 838 -17.53 -13.43 12.86
C ALA A 838 -16.42 -14.40 12.44
N GLN A 839 -16.76 -15.66 12.22
CA GLN A 839 -15.84 -16.70 11.76
C GLN A 839 -16.56 -17.65 10.82
N VAL A 840 -15.82 -18.20 9.86
CA VAL A 840 -16.24 -19.39 9.11
C VAL A 840 -15.04 -20.31 8.97
N TYR A 841 -15.27 -21.61 9.14
CA TYR A 841 -14.30 -22.63 8.82
C TYR A 841 -14.44 -23.07 7.37
N TYR A 842 -13.30 -23.34 6.72
CA TYR A 842 -13.24 -23.87 5.38
C TYR A 842 -12.22 -25.01 5.29
N TYR A 843 -12.46 -25.95 4.38
CA TYR A 843 -11.58 -27.06 4.07
C TYR A 843 -11.44 -27.21 2.57
N THR A 844 -10.20 -27.16 2.09
CA THR A 844 -9.85 -27.43 0.70
C THR A 844 -9.21 -28.82 0.62
N PRO A 845 -9.77 -29.81 -0.09
CA PRO A 845 -9.13 -31.11 -0.24
C PRO A 845 -7.76 -30.99 -0.93
N PRO A 846 -6.74 -31.79 -0.53
CA PRO A 846 -5.38 -31.70 -1.10
C PRO A 846 -5.30 -31.90 -2.61
N GLN A 847 -6.23 -32.69 -3.16
CA GLN A 847 -6.23 -33.07 -4.58
C GLN A 847 -6.96 -32.05 -5.48
N SER A 848 -7.55 -31.00 -4.89
CA SER A 848 -8.39 -30.05 -5.63
C SER A 848 -7.61 -29.01 -6.44
N GLY A 849 -6.28 -28.92 -6.29
CA GLY A 849 -5.43 -28.04 -7.11
C GLY A 849 -5.82 -26.55 -7.14
N THR A 850 -6.60 -26.06 -6.16
CA THR A 850 -7.42 -24.86 -6.36
C THR A 850 -6.61 -23.55 -6.40
N ALA A 851 -6.69 -22.80 -7.50
CA ALA A 851 -6.17 -21.43 -7.61
C ALA A 851 -7.09 -20.34 -6.98
N GLY A 852 -8.18 -20.74 -6.31
CA GLY A 852 -9.17 -19.81 -5.77
C GLY A 852 -8.81 -19.17 -4.44
N THR A 853 -9.61 -18.20 -4.02
CA THR A 853 -9.45 -17.46 -2.76
C THR A 853 -10.73 -17.45 -1.95
N ILE A 854 -10.61 -17.24 -0.63
CA ILE A 854 -11.72 -17.06 0.30
C ILE A 854 -11.59 -15.72 1.05
N GLN A 855 -12.73 -15.06 1.26
CA GLN A 855 -12.83 -13.83 2.05
C GLN A 855 -14.16 -13.78 2.81
N LEU A 856 -14.13 -13.37 4.08
CA LEU A 856 -15.34 -13.11 4.86
C LEU A 856 -15.71 -11.63 4.79
N ASN A 857 -16.97 -11.35 4.52
CA ASN A 857 -17.50 -10.00 4.33
C ASN A 857 -18.68 -9.75 5.29
N LEU A 858 -18.64 -8.64 6.02
CA LEU A 858 -19.78 -8.11 6.76
C LEU A 858 -20.25 -6.81 6.10
N HIS A 859 -21.35 -6.88 5.35
CA HIS A 859 -21.97 -5.70 4.76
C HIS A 859 -22.92 -5.06 5.78
N LEU A 860 -22.57 -3.86 6.23
CA LEU A 860 -23.41 -3.03 7.09
C LEU A 860 -24.51 -2.40 6.24
N LYS A 861 -25.77 -2.59 6.63
CA LYS A 861 -26.94 -2.19 5.84
C LYS A 861 -27.91 -1.32 6.62
N ASP A 862 -28.59 -0.43 5.90
CA ASP A 862 -29.74 0.31 6.43
C ASP A 862 -31.01 -0.56 6.52
N ALA A 863 -32.12 0.03 6.99
CA ALA A 863 -33.40 -0.66 7.11
C ALA A 863 -33.99 -1.10 5.75
N GLN A 864 -33.53 -0.53 4.64
CA GLN A 864 -33.97 -0.82 3.28
C GLN A 864 -33.07 -1.87 2.59
N GLY A 865 -32.03 -2.36 3.27
CA GLY A 865 -31.09 -3.37 2.77
C GLY A 865 -29.97 -2.80 1.89
N LYS A 866 -29.83 -1.47 1.79
CA LYS A 866 -28.74 -0.82 1.07
C LYS A 866 -27.44 -0.99 1.88
N THR A 867 -26.38 -1.47 1.22
CA THR A 867 -25.06 -1.56 1.83
C THR A 867 -24.48 -0.15 2.03
N LEU A 868 -24.14 0.19 3.27
CA LEU A 868 -23.55 1.46 3.69
C LEU A 868 -22.01 1.39 3.76
N LYS A 869 -21.48 0.28 4.29
CA LYS A 869 -20.04 -0.03 4.40
C LYS A 869 -19.85 -1.54 4.39
N SER A 870 -18.70 -2.01 3.92
CA SER A 870 -18.29 -3.42 4.04
C SER A 870 -17.06 -3.50 4.93
N ILE A 871 -17.07 -4.44 5.86
CA ILE A 871 -15.90 -4.88 6.61
C ILE A 871 -15.47 -6.21 5.99
N VAL A 872 -14.21 -6.34 5.59
CA VAL A 872 -13.71 -7.50 4.85
C VAL A 872 -12.41 -8.00 5.45
N THR A 873 -12.20 -9.32 5.43
CA THR A 873 -10.90 -9.90 5.79
C THR A 873 -9.89 -9.71 4.66
N SER A 874 -8.60 -9.95 4.92
CA SER A 874 -7.63 -10.18 3.84
C SER A 874 -8.09 -11.34 2.95
N VAL A 875 -7.74 -11.26 1.66
CA VAL A 875 -7.98 -12.34 0.69
C VAL A 875 -7.04 -13.50 0.99
N THR A 876 -7.57 -14.70 1.22
CA THR A 876 -6.77 -15.88 1.56
C THR A 876 -6.77 -16.89 0.41
N PRO A 877 -5.61 -17.27 -0.15
CA PRO A 877 -5.54 -18.36 -1.12
C PRO A 877 -5.98 -19.69 -0.50
N LEU A 878 -6.89 -20.41 -1.17
CA LEU A 878 -7.44 -21.68 -0.71
C LEU A 878 -6.39 -22.80 -0.65
N ALA A 879 -5.37 -22.72 -1.49
CA ALA A 879 -4.27 -23.68 -1.54
C ALA A 879 -3.37 -23.63 -0.29
N ARG A 880 -3.33 -22.50 0.42
CA ARG A 880 -2.42 -22.27 1.56
C ARG A 880 -2.63 -23.27 2.69
N THR A 881 -3.86 -23.75 2.84
CA THR A 881 -4.30 -24.61 3.96
C THR A 881 -4.92 -25.91 3.45
N ALA A 882 -4.60 -26.31 2.22
CA ALA A 882 -5.14 -27.52 1.61
C ALA A 882 -4.81 -28.76 2.45
N GLY A 883 -5.84 -29.55 2.75
CA GLY A 883 -5.74 -30.73 3.62
C GLY A 883 -6.06 -30.48 5.08
N GLU A 884 -6.29 -29.24 5.49
CA GLU A 884 -6.59 -28.89 6.89
C GLU A 884 -7.82 -27.97 6.97
N TRP A 885 -8.56 -28.08 8.08
CA TRP A 885 -9.62 -27.11 8.39
C TRP A 885 -8.97 -25.80 8.85
N SER A 886 -9.33 -24.71 8.18
CA SER A 886 -8.83 -23.36 8.45
C SER A 886 -9.99 -22.40 8.57
N SER A 887 -9.74 -21.15 8.98
CA SER A 887 -10.83 -20.19 9.17
C SER A 887 -10.43 -18.77 8.79
N VAL A 888 -11.39 -18.01 8.26
CA VAL A 888 -11.30 -16.55 8.11
C VAL A 888 -12.15 -15.88 9.19
N ARG A 889 -11.64 -14.78 9.74
CA ARG A 889 -12.11 -14.24 11.03
C ARG A 889 -12.21 -12.72 10.99
N ILE A 890 -13.26 -12.19 11.60
CA ILE A 890 -13.48 -10.76 11.84
C ILE A 890 -13.69 -10.54 13.34
N LEU A 891 -13.15 -9.45 13.84
CA LEU A 891 -13.50 -8.84 15.12
C LEU A 891 -13.51 -7.33 14.87
N GLU A 892 -14.70 -6.74 14.79
CA GLU A 892 -14.81 -5.33 14.41
C GLU A 892 -15.98 -4.62 15.09
N ASN A 893 -15.85 -3.30 15.24
CA ASN A 893 -16.92 -2.49 15.81
C ASN A 893 -17.95 -2.11 14.75
N VAL A 894 -19.22 -2.44 15.01
CA VAL A 894 -20.35 -2.02 14.17
C VAL A 894 -20.80 -0.63 14.64
N PRO A 895 -20.63 0.43 13.83
CA PRO A 895 -21.03 1.77 14.22
C PRO A 895 -22.55 1.92 14.21
N ALA A 896 -23.07 2.90 14.96
CA ALA A 896 -24.50 3.22 14.95
C ALA A 896 -24.98 3.79 13.60
N ALA A 897 -24.10 4.50 12.90
CA ALA A 897 -24.38 5.06 11.58
C ALA A 897 -23.10 5.13 10.74
N VAL A 898 -23.25 5.09 9.42
CA VAL A 898 -22.20 5.35 8.44
C VAL A 898 -22.65 6.51 7.58
N GLN A 899 -21.84 7.58 7.51
CA GLN A 899 -22.16 8.80 6.75
C GLN A 899 -23.58 9.35 7.04
N GLY A 900 -23.99 9.32 8.31
CA GLY A 900 -25.30 9.79 8.77
C GLY A 900 -26.47 8.82 8.55
N SER A 901 -26.27 7.66 7.90
CA SER A 901 -27.31 6.63 7.74
C SER A 901 -27.17 5.56 8.82
N GLU A 902 -28.26 5.25 9.54
CA GLU A 902 -28.25 4.26 10.61
C GLU A 902 -28.00 2.84 10.09
N VAL A 903 -27.12 2.10 10.78
CA VAL A 903 -26.91 0.66 10.53
C VAL A 903 -27.99 -0.13 11.27
N LYS A 904 -28.74 -0.96 10.56
CA LYS A 904 -29.83 -1.78 11.12
C LYS A 904 -29.66 -3.27 10.90
N GLN A 905 -28.88 -3.66 9.89
CA GLN A 905 -28.68 -5.04 9.50
C GLN A 905 -27.22 -5.30 9.17
N ILE A 906 -26.79 -6.55 9.35
CA ILE A 906 -25.57 -7.07 8.75
C ILE A 906 -25.93 -8.19 7.81
N GLN A 907 -25.29 -8.20 6.65
CA GLN A 907 -25.25 -9.35 5.77
C GLN A 907 -23.85 -9.96 5.82
N VAL A 908 -23.77 -11.19 6.29
CA VAL A 908 -22.55 -12.00 6.28
C VAL A 908 -22.47 -12.69 4.92
N VAL A 909 -21.38 -12.51 4.19
CA VAL A 909 -21.12 -13.17 2.91
C VAL A 909 -19.77 -13.86 2.96
N ILE A 910 -19.76 -15.15 2.67
CA ILE A 910 -18.52 -15.91 2.49
C ILE A 910 -18.22 -15.89 1.00
N THR A 911 -17.24 -15.10 0.57
CA THR A 911 -16.91 -14.93 -0.85
C THR A 911 -15.81 -15.90 -1.24
N LEU A 912 -16.08 -16.72 -2.24
CA LEU A 912 -15.11 -17.53 -2.96
C LEU A 912 -14.91 -16.93 -4.36
N ASP A 913 -13.67 -16.84 -4.81
CA ASP A 913 -13.31 -16.18 -6.08
C ASP A 913 -12.20 -16.96 -6.80
N GLY A 914 -12.29 -17.09 -8.12
CA GLY A 914 -11.25 -17.70 -8.95
C GLY A 914 -11.07 -19.22 -8.81
N MET A 915 -12.08 -19.96 -8.35
CA MET A 915 -12.00 -21.43 -8.28
C MET A 915 -12.24 -22.07 -9.66
N GLU A 916 -11.40 -23.03 -10.03
CA GLU A 916 -11.53 -23.84 -11.25
C GLU A 916 -12.77 -24.75 -11.23
N GLN A 917 -13.18 -25.27 -12.38
CA GLN A 917 -14.49 -25.94 -12.54
C GLN A 917 -14.72 -27.15 -11.61
N ASP A 918 -13.66 -27.90 -11.30
CA ASP A 918 -13.66 -29.09 -10.44
C ASP A 918 -13.08 -28.82 -9.03
N ALA A 919 -12.70 -27.58 -8.75
CA ALA A 919 -12.22 -27.17 -7.43
C ALA A 919 -13.32 -27.32 -6.37
N LEU A 920 -12.98 -27.94 -5.24
CA LEU A 920 -13.88 -28.17 -4.12
C LEU A 920 -13.43 -27.41 -2.87
N VAL A 921 -14.40 -26.79 -2.19
CA VAL A 921 -14.23 -26.22 -0.85
C VAL A 921 -15.44 -26.62 0.00
N TYR A 922 -15.20 -27.01 1.25
CA TYR A 922 -16.25 -27.21 2.24
C TYR A 922 -16.26 -26.03 3.20
N LEU A 923 -17.43 -25.52 3.55
CA LEU A 923 -17.63 -24.42 4.50
C LEU A 923 -18.46 -24.93 5.67
N ASP A 924 -18.03 -24.62 6.89
CA ASP A 924 -18.73 -25.00 8.12
C ASP A 924 -18.59 -23.92 9.19
N ASP A 925 -19.42 -24.00 10.24
CA ASP A 925 -19.32 -23.14 11.42
C ASP A 925 -19.26 -21.63 11.11
N ALA A 926 -20.20 -21.15 10.29
CA ALA A 926 -20.31 -19.75 9.91
C ALA A 926 -21.01 -18.93 11.02
N GLU A 927 -20.29 -18.68 12.11
CA GLU A 927 -20.78 -18.08 13.35
C GLU A 927 -20.59 -16.55 13.40
N VAL A 928 -21.54 -15.84 14.01
CA VAL A 928 -21.47 -14.41 14.30
C VAL A 928 -21.93 -14.13 15.72
N PHE A 929 -21.16 -13.36 16.48
CA PHE A 929 -21.46 -12.99 17.84
C PHE A 929 -21.40 -11.48 18.03
N GLN A 930 -22.32 -10.96 18.84
CA GLN A 930 -22.28 -9.60 19.35
C GLN A 930 -22.68 -9.65 20.83
N TYR A 931 -22.08 -8.83 21.69
CA TYR A 931 -22.55 -8.74 23.07
C TYR A 931 -23.91 -8.06 23.11
N GLU A 932 -24.87 -8.67 23.81
CA GLU A 932 -26.16 -8.06 24.07
C GLU A 932 -26.41 -8.10 25.58
N GLU A 933 -26.82 -6.96 26.15
CA GLU A 933 -27.26 -6.93 27.55
C GLU A 933 -28.47 -7.86 27.76
N GLU A 934 -29.35 -7.94 26.76
CA GLU A 934 -30.47 -8.87 26.72
C GLU A 934 -30.17 -10.09 25.83
N TRP A 935 -29.76 -11.21 26.42
CA TRP A 935 -29.42 -12.48 25.76
C TRP A 935 -30.26 -13.69 26.23
N VAL A 936 -30.98 -13.62 27.36
CA VAL A 936 -32.00 -14.61 27.77
C VAL A 936 -33.38 -14.05 27.49
N THR A 937 -33.97 -14.44 26.37
CA THR A 937 -35.24 -13.94 25.84
C THR A 937 -36.17 -15.10 25.49
N ALA A 938 -37.38 -14.80 25.06
CA ALA A 938 -38.30 -15.82 24.52
C ALA A 938 -37.66 -16.63 23.36
N GLN A 939 -36.90 -15.96 22.49
CA GLN A 939 -36.29 -16.59 21.32
C GLN A 939 -35.12 -17.50 21.70
N THR A 940 -34.34 -17.12 22.72
CA THR A 940 -33.14 -17.88 23.14
C THR A 940 -33.41 -18.89 24.25
N LEU A 941 -34.57 -18.85 24.91
CA LEU A 941 -34.88 -19.72 26.04
C LEU A 941 -34.70 -21.21 25.74
N TRP A 942 -35.37 -21.73 24.71
CA TRP A 942 -35.33 -23.17 24.41
C TRP A 942 -33.95 -23.66 23.96
N PRO A 943 -33.23 -22.93 23.09
CA PRO A 943 -31.85 -23.27 22.80
C PRO A 943 -30.94 -23.27 24.03
N LEU A 944 -31.05 -22.27 24.91
CA LEU A 944 -30.24 -22.23 26.14
C LEU A 944 -30.60 -23.34 27.12
N VAL A 945 -31.88 -23.75 27.19
CA VAL A 945 -32.31 -24.92 27.98
C VAL A 945 -31.63 -26.19 27.48
N GLU A 946 -31.58 -26.39 26.16
CA GLU A 946 -30.94 -27.56 25.55
C GLU A 946 -29.44 -27.54 25.79
N GLU A 947 -28.81 -26.38 25.61
CA GLU A 947 -27.38 -26.17 25.82
C GLU A 947 -26.98 -26.54 27.26
N ILE A 948 -27.68 -25.99 28.27
CA ILE A 948 -27.40 -26.29 29.67
C ILE A 948 -27.65 -27.77 29.99
N ARG A 949 -28.74 -28.37 29.48
CA ARG A 949 -29.02 -29.80 29.75
C ARG A 949 -27.99 -30.73 29.13
N THR A 950 -27.48 -30.37 27.96
CA THR A 950 -26.55 -31.22 27.20
C THR A 950 -25.12 -31.04 27.72
N ASN A 951 -24.69 -29.79 27.89
CA ASN A 951 -23.27 -29.45 28.08
C ASN A 951 -22.94 -29.03 29.52
N GLU A 952 -23.93 -28.58 30.31
CA GLU A 952 -23.73 -28.18 31.72
C GLU A 952 -24.69 -28.87 32.72
N PRO A 953 -24.91 -30.20 32.66
CA PRO A 953 -25.92 -30.88 33.48
C PRO A 953 -25.65 -30.79 35.00
N ASN A 954 -24.41 -30.49 35.40
CA ASN A 954 -23.99 -30.29 36.80
C ASN A 954 -23.62 -28.84 37.11
N GLY A 955 -23.97 -27.90 36.23
CA GLY A 955 -23.55 -26.50 36.28
C GLY A 955 -22.27 -26.21 35.50
N GLY A 956 -22.15 -24.99 34.99
CA GLY A 956 -21.01 -24.47 34.23
C GLY A 956 -21.14 -22.95 34.03
N PRO A 957 -20.28 -22.33 33.19
CA PRO A 957 -20.22 -20.88 33.00
C PRO A 957 -21.56 -20.28 32.54
N LEU A 958 -22.25 -20.92 31.60
CA LEU A 958 -23.54 -20.44 31.10
C LEU A 958 -24.59 -20.48 32.22
N THR A 959 -24.67 -21.59 32.96
CA THR A 959 -25.57 -21.76 34.11
C THR A 959 -25.28 -20.72 35.19
N GLN A 960 -24.01 -20.40 35.46
CA GLN A 960 -23.62 -19.36 36.41
C GLN A 960 -24.06 -17.97 35.94
N GLN A 961 -23.90 -17.66 34.66
CA GLN A 961 -24.36 -16.38 34.08
C GLN A 961 -25.89 -16.26 34.15
N VAL A 962 -26.64 -17.30 33.77
CA VAL A 962 -28.11 -17.32 33.90
C VAL A 962 -28.52 -17.22 35.38
N SER A 963 -27.81 -17.88 36.30
CA SER A 963 -28.08 -17.81 37.74
C SER A 963 -27.86 -16.41 38.31
N ALA A 964 -26.75 -15.76 37.95
CA ALA A 964 -26.47 -14.38 38.35
C ALA A 964 -27.54 -13.42 37.83
N LEU A 965 -27.98 -13.61 36.57
CA LEU A 965 -29.04 -12.84 35.95
C LEU A 965 -30.38 -13.03 36.67
N ALA A 966 -30.75 -14.28 37.00
CA ALA A 966 -31.98 -14.60 37.74
C ALA A 966 -32.05 -13.98 39.15
N GLN A 967 -30.88 -13.66 39.73
CA GLN A 967 -30.73 -13.05 41.05
C GLN A 967 -30.70 -11.50 41.04
N GLN A 968 -30.69 -10.85 39.87
CA GLN A 968 -30.66 -9.38 39.79
C GLN A 968 -31.88 -8.71 40.44
N THR A 969 -31.63 -7.57 41.08
CA THR A 969 -32.64 -6.75 41.76
C THR A 969 -33.26 -5.72 40.80
N GLY A 970 -34.58 -5.55 40.81
CA GLY A 970 -35.32 -4.64 39.89
C GLY A 970 -36.01 -5.36 38.73
N PRO A 971 -37.15 -4.88 38.19
CA PRO A 971 -37.93 -5.58 37.16
C PRO A 971 -37.15 -5.73 35.85
N SER A 972 -37.15 -6.93 35.27
CA SER A 972 -36.49 -7.25 33.99
C SER A 972 -37.12 -8.50 33.39
N ASP A 973 -37.56 -8.43 32.13
CA ASP A 973 -38.16 -9.56 31.42
C ASP A 973 -37.15 -10.72 31.29
N GLN A 974 -35.91 -10.37 30.95
CA GLN A 974 -34.81 -11.32 30.85
C GLN A 974 -34.55 -12.06 32.18
N ARG A 975 -34.65 -11.37 33.32
CA ARG A 975 -34.52 -12.03 34.63
C ARG A 975 -35.60 -13.09 34.82
N GLU A 976 -36.84 -12.79 34.45
CA GLU A 976 -37.93 -13.76 34.59
C GLU A 976 -37.75 -14.92 33.60
N PHE A 977 -37.32 -14.67 32.37
CA PHE A 977 -36.93 -15.74 31.43
C PHE A 977 -35.77 -16.58 31.97
N ALA A 978 -34.76 -15.99 32.61
CA ALA A 978 -33.65 -16.70 33.24
C ALA A 978 -34.14 -17.61 34.39
N ARG A 979 -35.09 -17.15 35.20
CA ARG A 979 -35.73 -17.98 36.24
C ARG A 979 -36.51 -19.14 35.64
N LEU A 980 -37.32 -18.88 34.61
CA LEU A 980 -38.07 -19.92 33.92
C LEU A 980 -37.14 -20.95 33.28
N LEU A 981 -36.07 -20.50 32.63
CA LEU A 981 -35.03 -21.33 32.05
C LEU A 981 -34.39 -22.24 33.10
N LEU A 982 -33.96 -21.69 34.25
CA LEU A 982 -33.34 -22.48 35.33
C LEU A 982 -34.33 -23.47 35.97
N ALA A 983 -35.61 -23.09 36.08
CA ALA A 983 -36.65 -24.00 36.55
C ALA A 983 -36.84 -25.17 35.57
N ILE A 984 -36.82 -24.90 34.25
CA ILE A 984 -36.94 -25.94 33.23
C ILE A 984 -35.72 -26.86 33.24
N THR A 985 -34.49 -26.31 33.29
CA THR A 985 -33.26 -27.11 33.25
C THR A 985 -33.08 -27.98 34.50
N SER A 986 -33.41 -27.47 35.68
CA SER A 986 -33.39 -28.24 36.94
C SER A 986 -34.54 -29.22 37.11
N GLY A 987 -35.55 -29.18 36.22
CA GLY A 987 -36.76 -30.00 36.30
C GLY A 987 -37.76 -29.53 37.37
N SER A 988 -37.57 -28.34 37.96
CA SER A 988 -38.49 -27.78 38.95
C SER A 988 -39.61 -26.94 38.34
N ALA A 989 -39.61 -26.69 37.03
CA ALA A 989 -40.66 -25.93 36.35
C ALA A 989 -42.01 -26.66 36.44
N ALA A 990 -43.02 -25.96 36.95
CA ALA A 990 -44.38 -26.46 36.95
C ALA A 990 -45.02 -26.23 35.58
N SER A 991 -45.58 -27.27 34.99
CA SER A 991 -46.47 -27.13 33.85
C SER A 991 -47.85 -26.68 34.33
N ILE A 992 -48.44 -25.68 33.68
CA ILE A 992 -49.80 -25.21 33.99
C ILE A 992 -50.88 -25.95 33.18
N THR A 993 -50.48 -26.71 32.16
CA THR A 993 -51.35 -27.70 31.53
C THR A 993 -51.50 -28.93 32.42
N GLN A 994 -52.61 -29.64 32.25
CA GLN A 994 -52.89 -30.88 32.96
C GLN A 994 -52.88 -32.04 31.97
N ASN A 995 -52.54 -33.24 32.46
CA ASN A 995 -52.50 -34.46 31.66
C ASN A 995 -51.54 -34.34 30.46
N ASP A 996 -50.35 -33.79 30.69
CA ASP A 996 -49.41 -33.40 29.63
C ASP A 996 -48.90 -34.58 28.80
N SER A 997 -48.68 -35.74 29.45
CA SER A 997 -48.34 -37.02 28.80
C SER A 997 -49.57 -37.90 28.55
N PHE A 998 -50.78 -37.33 28.60
CA PHE A 998 -52.03 -38.00 28.23
C PHE A 998 -52.39 -39.30 28.98
N GLU A 999 -51.84 -39.51 30.18
CA GLU A 999 -52.05 -40.72 30.99
C GLU A 999 -53.48 -40.88 31.51
N MET A 1000 -54.22 -39.78 31.69
CA MET A 1000 -55.62 -39.81 32.15
C MET A 1000 -56.59 -39.89 30.97
N GLY A 1001 -57.55 -40.81 31.03
CA GLY A 1001 -58.63 -40.91 30.05
C GLY A 1001 -58.87 -42.33 29.53
N THR A 1002 -59.64 -42.42 28.43
CA THR A 1002 -59.91 -43.68 27.72
C THR A 1002 -59.55 -43.51 26.25
N THR A 1003 -60.52 -43.26 25.36
CA THR A 1003 -60.29 -42.89 23.96
C THR A 1003 -59.97 -41.40 23.82
N ALA A 1004 -60.47 -40.57 24.72
CA ALA A 1004 -60.10 -39.15 24.87
C ALA A 1004 -59.17 -38.96 26.08
N ALA A 1005 -58.38 -37.88 26.08
CA ALA A 1005 -57.43 -37.54 27.14
C ALA A 1005 -57.81 -36.22 27.86
N PRO A 1006 -58.93 -36.16 28.60
CA PRO A 1006 -59.35 -34.91 29.26
C PRO A 1006 -58.27 -34.42 30.25
N PRO A 1007 -58.10 -33.10 30.43
CA PRO A 1007 -58.93 -32.01 29.91
C PRO A 1007 -58.60 -31.55 28.47
N TRP A 1008 -57.77 -32.27 27.72
CA TRP A 1008 -57.51 -31.97 26.32
C TRP A 1008 -58.75 -32.22 25.45
N GLY A 1009 -59.10 -31.23 24.64
CA GLY A 1009 -60.09 -31.32 23.57
C GLY A 1009 -59.44 -31.49 22.20
N ASN A 1010 -60.22 -31.90 21.21
CA ASN A 1010 -59.75 -32.04 19.83
C ASN A 1010 -60.47 -31.03 18.93
N TRP A 1011 -59.70 -30.26 18.17
CA TRP A 1011 -60.21 -29.40 17.11
C TRP A 1011 -60.06 -30.12 15.77
N LEU A 1012 -61.17 -30.54 15.17
CA LEU A 1012 -61.20 -31.37 13.95
C LEU A 1012 -62.12 -30.74 12.88
N PRO A 1013 -61.68 -29.69 12.18
CA PRO A 1013 -62.47 -29.06 11.11
C PRO A 1013 -62.46 -29.84 9.79
N SER A 1014 -61.64 -30.89 9.66
CA SER A 1014 -61.49 -31.72 8.47
C SER A 1014 -61.53 -33.21 8.81
N THR A 1015 -61.45 -34.08 7.80
CA THR A 1015 -61.40 -35.54 7.97
C THR A 1015 -60.11 -35.97 8.67
N GLY A 1016 -60.24 -36.92 9.61
CA GLY A 1016 -59.16 -37.47 10.42
C GLY A 1016 -59.65 -37.78 11.84
N THR A 1017 -58.81 -38.42 12.66
CA THR A 1017 -59.13 -38.71 14.07
C THR A 1017 -57.96 -38.40 14.97
N ILE A 1018 -58.24 -37.93 16.19
CA ILE A 1018 -57.27 -37.86 17.29
C ILE A 1018 -57.82 -38.68 18.44
N ALA A 1019 -57.07 -39.68 18.88
CA ALA A 1019 -57.45 -40.54 20.00
C ALA A 1019 -56.24 -40.90 20.85
N ARG A 1020 -56.47 -41.16 22.13
CA ARG A 1020 -55.44 -41.65 23.04
C ARG A 1020 -55.01 -43.06 22.61
N SER A 1021 -53.71 -43.30 22.53
CA SER A 1021 -53.11 -44.58 22.13
C SER A 1021 -52.00 -44.99 23.09
N GLY A 1022 -51.77 -46.29 23.24
CA GLY A 1022 -50.61 -46.86 23.94
C GLY A 1022 -49.60 -47.53 23.00
N ASP A 1023 -49.73 -47.32 21.69
CA ASP A 1023 -48.84 -47.95 20.69
C ASP A 1023 -47.43 -47.32 20.72
N GLU A 1024 -47.38 -46.01 20.94
CA GLU A 1024 -46.17 -45.22 21.04
C GLU A 1024 -46.38 -44.20 22.16
N ALA A 1025 -45.42 -44.08 23.07
CA ALA A 1025 -45.39 -43.05 24.11
C ALA A 1025 -43.93 -42.65 24.35
N ARG A 1026 -43.71 -41.36 24.61
CA ARG A 1026 -42.39 -40.82 24.95
C ARG A 1026 -42.14 -40.92 26.45
N THR A 1027 -43.13 -40.53 27.26
CA THR A 1027 -43.15 -40.75 28.69
C THR A 1027 -44.43 -41.45 29.10
N GLY A 1028 -44.41 -42.17 30.23
CA GLY A 1028 -45.58 -42.92 30.67
C GLY A 1028 -45.92 -44.10 29.74
N GLN A 1029 -47.23 -44.35 29.58
CA GLN A 1029 -47.77 -45.47 28.80
C GLN A 1029 -48.64 -45.03 27.61
N TYR A 1030 -49.03 -43.75 27.52
CA TYR A 1030 -49.99 -43.29 26.51
C TYR A 1030 -49.56 -41.98 25.85
N SER A 1031 -50.11 -41.75 24.65
CA SER A 1031 -49.95 -40.52 23.88
C SER A 1031 -51.24 -40.24 23.09
N LEU A 1032 -51.27 -39.17 22.27
CA LEU A 1032 -52.33 -38.93 21.31
C LEU A 1032 -51.92 -39.35 19.89
N ALA A 1033 -52.66 -40.27 19.29
CA ALA A 1033 -52.51 -40.68 17.90
C ALA A 1033 -53.45 -39.86 16.99
N ALA A 1034 -52.86 -39.07 16.08
CA ALA A 1034 -53.53 -38.34 15.02
C ALA A 1034 -53.41 -39.11 13.69
N ASN A 1035 -54.52 -39.63 13.17
CA ASN A 1035 -54.56 -40.43 11.95
C ASN A 1035 -55.23 -39.68 10.79
N GLY A 1036 -54.58 -39.63 9.62
CA GLY A 1036 -55.15 -39.13 8.37
C GLY A 1036 -55.66 -37.68 8.43
N LEU A 1037 -55.02 -36.84 9.24
CA LEU A 1037 -55.53 -35.52 9.62
C LEU A 1037 -55.08 -34.41 8.67
N GLN A 1038 -55.97 -34.00 7.76
CA GLN A 1038 -55.67 -32.93 6.81
C GLN A 1038 -55.54 -31.55 7.48
N LEU A 1039 -56.32 -31.30 8.51
CA LEU A 1039 -56.27 -30.11 9.37
C LEU A 1039 -56.98 -30.38 10.70
N GLY A 1040 -56.27 -30.22 11.81
CA GLY A 1040 -56.84 -30.35 13.15
C GLY A 1040 -55.76 -30.38 14.23
N GLY A 1041 -56.12 -30.68 15.48
CA GLY A 1041 -55.14 -30.70 16.57
C GLY A 1041 -55.74 -30.82 17.98
N PRO A 1042 -54.98 -31.29 18.97
CA PRO A 1042 -55.40 -31.22 20.36
C PRO A 1042 -55.23 -29.80 20.94
N TYR A 1043 -56.10 -29.42 21.88
CA TYR A 1043 -56.01 -28.16 22.61
C TYR A 1043 -56.42 -28.27 24.08
N GLN A 1044 -55.92 -27.37 24.93
CA GLN A 1044 -56.32 -27.23 26.33
C GLN A 1044 -56.42 -25.74 26.70
N TYR A 1045 -57.43 -25.37 27.49
CA TYR A 1045 -57.52 -24.06 28.13
C TYR A 1045 -56.95 -24.11 29.54
N VAL A 1046 -56.06 -23.18 29.87
CA VAL A 1046 -55.42 -23.03 31.18
C VAL A 1046 -55.56 -21.60 31.68
N VAL A 1047 -55.50 -21.40 33.00
CA VAL A 1047 -55.49 -20.07 33.61
C VAL A 1047 -54.03 -19.61 33.73
N PRO A 1048 -53.61 -18.54 33.04
CA PRO A 1048 -52.23 -18.06 33.09
C PRO A 1048 -52.00 -17.11 34.27
N GLN A 1049 -50.73 -16.86 34.57
CA GLN A 1049 -50.23 -15.64 35.21
C GLN A 1049 -49.63 -14.72 34.15
N ALA A 1050 -49.50 -13.42 34.43
CA ALA A 1050 -48.70 -12.55 33.58
C ALA A 1050 -47.21 -12.83 33.80
N GLY A 1051 -46.45 -12.94 32.71
CA GLY A 1051 -45.04 -13.30 32.77
C GLY A 1051 -44.58 -14.19 31.60
N PRO A 1052 -43.34 -14.67 31.64
CA PRO A 1052 -42.79 -15.54 30.61
C PRO A 1052 -43.49 -16.90 30.61
N PHE A 1053 -43.51 -17.55 29.45
CA PHE A 1053 -43.94 -18.95 29.33
C PHE A 1053 -43.06 -19.70 28.34
N ALA A 1054 -43.04 -21.03 28.47
CA ALA A 1054 -42.37 -21.93 27.54
C ALA A 1054 -43.25 -23.15 27.24
N ALA A 1055 -43.70 -23.26 26.00
CA ALA A 1055 -44.51 -24.37 25.50
C ALA A 1055 -43.65 -25.41 24.79
N GLN A 1056 -43.96 -26.68 24.99
CA GLN A 1056 -43.31 -27.79 24.31
C GLN A 1056 -44.30 -28.93 24.06
N ALA A 1057 -44.17 -29.61 22.93
CA ALA A 1057 -44.80 -30.90 22.67
C ALA A 1057 -43.84 -31.79 21.90
N TYR A 1058 -43.94 -33.10 22.03
CA TYR A 1058 -43.15 -34.05 21.26
C TYR A 1058 -44.04 -34.77 20.27
N VAL A 1059 -43.50 -34.98 19.07
CA VAL A 1059 -44.23 -35.62 18.00
C VAL A 1059 -43.35 -36.67 17.33
N LYS A 1060 -43.90 -37.85 17.07
CA LYS A 1060 -43.22 -38.96 16.41
C LYS A 1060 -44.05 -39.46 15.23
N LEU A 1061 -43.40 -39.58 14.07
CA LEU A 1061 -43.88 -40.40 12.97
C LEU A 1061 -43.13 -41.73 13.02
N PRO A 1062 -43.82 -42.89 13.14
CA PRO A 1062 -43.13 -44.18 13.20
C PRO A 1062 -42.30 -44.48 11.93
N PRO A 1063 -41.19 -45.25 12.05
CA PRO A 1063 -40.39 -45.65 10.90
C PRO A 1063 -41.22 -46.32 9.79
N GLY A 1064 -40.90 -46.00 8.53
CA GLY A 1064 -41.57 -46.57 7.35
C GLY A 1064 -42.84 -45.83 6.90
N GLN A 1065 -43.21 -44.75 7.58
CA GLN A 1065 -44.24 -43.82 7.13
C GLN A 1065 -43.59 -42.53 6.58
N THR A 1066 -44.24 -41.88 5.63
CA THR A 1066 -43.80 -40.59 5.05
C THR A 1066 -44.93 -39.60 5.13
N SER A 1067 -44.61 -38.33 5.40
CA SER A 1067 -45.61 -37.25 5.42
C SER A 1067 -45.01 -35.94 4.91
N SER A 1068 -45.78 -35.26 4.06
CA SER A 1068 -45.52 -33.88 3.61
C SER A 1068 -46.12 -32.82 4.54
N GLY A 1069 -46.83 -33.27 5.58
CA GLY A 1069 -47.51 -32.42 6.55
C GLY A 1069 -46.61 -31.54 7.41
N THR A 1070 -47.24 -30.60 8.11
CA THR A 1070 -46.60 -29.63 8.99
C THR A 1070 -47.32 -29.49 10.33
N MET A 1071 -46.61 -28.94 11.30
CA MET A 1071 -47.04 -28.81 12.70
C MET A 1071 -46.72 -27.42 13.23
N ARG A 1072 -47.60 -26.86 14.04
CA ARG A 1072 -47.41 -25.55 14.70
C ARG A 1072 -48.03 -25.52 16.09
N LEU A 1073 -47.34 -24.89 17.04
CA LEU A 1073 -47.90 -24.52 18.33
C LEU A 1073 -48.58 -23.16 18.24
N TYR A 1074 -49.82 -23.10 18.73
CA TYR A 1074 -50.61 -21.90 18.93
C TYR A 1074 -50.83 -21.67 20.41
N ILE A 1075 -50.55 -20.45 20.86
CA ILE A 1075 -50.84 -19.98 22.22
C ILE A 1075 -51.82 -18.83 22.06
N ASN A 1076 -53.11 -19.14 22.16
CA ASN A 1076 -54.16 -18.14 21.99
C ASN A 1076 -54.50 -17.52 23.34
N LEU A 1077 -54.30 -16.21 23.46
CA LEU A 1077 -54.72 -15.43 24.61
C LEU A 1077 -56.23 -15.17 24.49
N THR A 1078 -56.99 -15.42 25.55
CA THR A 1078 -58.45 -15.31 25.51
C THR A 1078 -59.04 -14.57 26.71
N ASP A 1079 -60.17 -13.91 26.48
CA ASP A 1079 -60.97 -13.26 27.52
C ASP A 1079 -61.73 -14.28 28.40
N ALA A 1080 -62.49 -13.79 29.38
CA ALA A 1080 -63.30 -14.62 30.28
C ALA A 1080 -64.36 -15.48 29.56
N GLN A 1081 -64.71 -15.13 28.31
CA GLN A 1081 -65.63 -15.86 27.45
C GLN A 1081 -64.92 -16.79 26.46
N LYS A 1082 -63.60 -16.97 26.60
CA LYS A 1082 -62.72 -17.78 25.73
C LYS A 1082 -62.64 -17.28 24.28
N LYS A 1083 -62.96 -16.01 24.03
CA LYS A 1083 -62.73 -15.38 22.73
C LYS A 1083 -61.26 -15.01 22.59
N ILE A 1084 -60.67 -15.35 21.46
CA ILE A 1084 -59.26 -15.04 21.17
C ILE A 1084 -59.08 -13.53 21.01
N ILE A 1085 -58.19 -12.96 21.82
CA ILE A 1085 -57.81 -11.54 21.83
C ILE A 1085 -56.36 -11.32 21.39
N GLY A 1086 -55.54 -12.37 21.40
CA GLY A 1086 -54.16 -12.37 20.90
C GLY A 1086 -53.70 -13.78 20.57
N THR A 1087 -52.66 -13.93 19.77
CA THR A 1087 -52.14 -15.25 19.38
C THR A 1087 -50.64 -15.20 19.17
N TYR A 1088 -49.94 -16.09 19.84
CA TYR A 1088 -48.56 -16.43 19.48
C TYR A 1088 -48.53 -17.72 18.66
N THR A 1089 -47.61 -17.81 17.71
CA THR A 1089 -47.48 -18.98 16.83
C THR A 1089 -46.02 -19.32 16.61
N SER A 1090 -45.68 -20.60 16.72
CA SER A 1090 -44.35 -21.10 16.36
C SER A 1090 -44.09 -21.06 14.86
N TYR A 1091 -42.83 -21.28 14.46
CA TYR A 1091 -42.51 -21.66 13.09
C TYR A 1091 -43.28 -22.92 12.66
N SER A 1092 -43.39 -23.12 11.34
CA SER A 1092 -43.93 -24.33 10.75
C SER A 1092 -42.87 -25.42 10.80
N TYR A 1093 -43.12 -26.48 11.56
CA TYR A 1093 -42.23 -27.64 11.59
C TYR A 1093 -42.70 -28.66 10.54
N PRO A 1094 -41.83 -29.15 9.65
CA PRO A 1094 -42.17 -30.31 8.83
C PRO A 1094 -42.27 -31.55 9.72
N VAL A 1095 -43.17 -32.47 9.36
CA VAL A 1095 -43.22 -33.78 9.99
C VAL A 1095 -41.93 -34.54 9.67
N ASP A 1096 -41.19 -34.90 10.72
CA ASP A 1096 -39.93 -35.63 10.59
C ASP A 1096 -40.18 -37.10 10.28
N THR A 1097 -39.38 -37.68 9.39
CA THR A 1097 -39.46 -39.09 8.96
C THR A 1097 -38.38 -39.98 9.57
N SER A 1098 -37.54 -39.43 10.46
CA SER A 1098 -36.43 -40.12 11.14
C SER A 1098 -36.87 -41.28 12.06
N GLY A 1099 -38.17 -41.39 12.37
CA GLY A 1099 -38.66 -42.36 13.34
C GLY A 1099 -38.43 -41.96 14.80
N GLN A 1100 -37.85 -40.79 15.06
CA GLN A 1100 -37.56 -40.30 16.41
C GLN A 1100 -38.63 -39.34 16.92
N TRP A 1101 -38.68 -39.15 18.25
CA TRP A 1101 -39.51 -38.11 18.86
C TRP A 1101 -38.87 -36.74 18.62
N LYS A 1102 -39.59 -35.85 17.95
CA LYS A 1102 -39.16 -34.48 17.68
C LYS A 1102 -39.88 -33.50 18.58
N ALA A 1103 -39.13 -32.62 19.24
CA ALA A 1103 -39.70 -31.53 20.01
C ALA A 1103 -40.20 -30.40 19.10
N ILE A 1104 -41.38 -29.86 19.42
CA ILE A 1104 -41.93 -28.62 18.89
C ILE A 1104 -41.98 -27.66 20.07
N ARG A 1105 -41.36 -26.50 19.91
CA ARG A 1105 -41.12 -25.57 21.02
C ARG A 1105 -41.55 -24.16 20.66
N TYR A 1106 -42.00 -23.42 21.66
CA TYR A 1106 -42.28 -22.00 21.58
C TYR A 1106 -42.15 -21.36 22.96
N ALA A 1107 -41.72 -20.10 23.03
CA ALA A 1107 -41.71 -19.34 24.27
C ALA A 1107 -42.13 -17.89 23.98
N GLY A 1108 -42.60 -17.20 25.01
CA GLY A 1108 -43.13 -15.85 24.87
C GLY A 1108 -43.49 -15.24 26.22
N TRP A 1109 -44.21 -14.12 26.16
CA TRP A 1109 -44.67 -13.40 27.34
C TRP A 1109 -46.19 -13.31 27.32
N ILE A 1110 -46.87 -13.72 28.39
CA ILE A 1110 -48.30 -13.50 28.56
C ILE A 1110 -48.49 -12.16 29.29
N PRO A 1111 -49.13 -11.15 28.66
CA PRO A 1111 -49.44 -9.90 29.34
C PRO A 1111 -50.66 -10.04 30.25
N ASP A 1112 -50.84 -9.09 31.19
CA ASP A 1112 -52.08 -8.99 31.98
C ASP A 1112 -53.31 -8.73 31.09
N ASP A 1113 -53.16 -7.88 30.08
CA ASP A 1113 -54.20 -7.51 29.12
C ASP A 1113 -53.68 -7.39 27.68
N VAL A 1114 -54.58 -7.51 26.71
CA VAL A 1114 -54.33 -7.17 25.31
C VAL A 1114 -55.33 -6.11 24.89
N ASN A 1115 -54.84 -4.90 24.59
CA ASN A 1115 -55.67 -3.75 24.24
C ASN A 1115 -56.76 -3.45 25.30
N GLN A 1116 -56.39 -3.47 26.58
CA GLN A 1116 -57.29 -3.24 27.73
C GLN A 1116 -58.34 -4.33 27.95
N VAL A 1117 -58.10 -5.54 27.43
CA VAL A 1117 -58.93 -6.72 27.70
C VAL A 1117 -58.09 -7.76 28.44
N ASP A 1118 -58.48 -8.07 29.68
CA ASP A 1118 -57.77 -9.00 30.56
C ASP A 1118 -57.62 -10.38 29.91
N VAL A 1119 -56.40 -10.94 29.99
CA VAL A 1119 -56.14 -12.32 29.59
C VAL A 1119 -56.62 -13.27 30.69
N SER A 1120 -57.79 -13.87 30.50
CA SER A 1120 -58.39 -14.76 31.51
C SER A 1120 -58.02 -16.24 31.33
N TYR A 1121 -57.80 -16.67 30.08
CA TYR A 1121 -57.34 -18.03 29.77
C TYR A 1121 -56.36 -18.02 28.60
N VAL A 1122 -55.46 -19.00 28.59
CA VAL A 1122 -54.63 -19.33 27.44
C VAL A 1122 -55.11 -20.65 26.85
N GLN A 1123 -55.28 -20.71 25.53
CA GLN A 1123 -55.49 -21.96 24.81
C GLN A 1123 -54.17 -22.42 24.20
N VAL A 1124 -53.62 -23.52 24.72
CA VAL A 1124 -52.51 -24.24 24.09
C VAL A 1124 -53.11 -25.14 23.02
N HIS A 1125 -52.69 -24.99 21.76
CA HIS A 1125 -53.24 -25.73 20.64
C HIS A 1125 -52.13 -26.18 19.69
N LEU A 1126 -51.97 -27.48 19.53
CA LEU A 1126 -51.03 -28.06 18.56
C LEU A 1126 -51.76 -28.31 17.24
N ARG A 1127 -51.55 -27.44 16.25
CA ARG A 1127 -52.17 -27.56 14.93
C ARG A 1127 -51.32 -28.47 14.03
N LEU A 1128 -51.95 -29.51 13.51
CA LEU A 1128 -51.44 -30.40 12.48
C LEU A 1128 -52.10 -30.08 11.13
N SER A 1129 -51.36 -30.20 10.04
CA SER A 1129 -51.88 -29.95 8.69
C SER A 1129 -51.20 -30.86 7.67
N GLY A 1130 -51.97 -31.43 6.75
CA GLY A 1130 -51.47 -32.24 5.63
C GLY A 1130 -50.97 -33.63 6.01
N ILE A 1131 -51.53 -34.28 7.04
CA ILE A 1131 -51.21 -35.68 7.36
C ILE A 1131 -52.02 -36.60 6.43
N GLU A 1132 -51.32 -37.43 5.65
CA GLU A 1132 -51.91 -38.30 4.64
C GLU A 1132 -52.78 -39.41 5.23
N ALA A 1133 -53.80 -39.85 4.48
CA ALA A 1133 -54.66 -40.95 4.89
C ALA A 1133 -53.83 -42.25 5.04
N GLY A 1134 -53.98 -42.92 6.18
CA GLY A 1134 -53.19 -44.11 6.53
C GLY A 1134 -51.91 -43.81 7.34
N THR A 1135 -51.53 -42.54 7.47
CA THR A 1135 -50.41 -42.09 8.30
C THR A 1135 -50.89 -41.77 9.72
N THR A 1136 -50.17 -42.25 10.74
CA THR A 1136 -50.45 -41.98 12.15
C THR A 1136 -49.27 -41.23 12.78
N LEU A 1137 -49.57 -40.06 13.34
CA LEU A 1137 -48.63 -39.22 14.06
C LEU A 1137 -48.93 -39.27 15.55
N TYR A 1138 -47.93 -39.51 16.40
CA TYR A 1138 -48.10 -39.59 17.85
C TYR A 1138 -47.61 -38.31 18.51
N ILE A 1139 -48.40 -37.75 19.43
CA ILE A 1139 -48.12 -36.52 20.18
C ILE A 1139 -48.05 -36.86 21.66
N ASP A 1140 -46.99 -36.44 22.33
CA ASP A 1140 -46.78 -36.67 23.75
C ASP A 1140 -46.11 -35.48 24.45
N ASP A 1141 -46.15 -35.43 25.78
CA ASP A 1141 -45.53 -34.41 26.63
C ASP A 1141 -45.88 -32.97 26.19
N ALA A 1142 -47.17 -32.67 26.01
CA ALA A 1142 -47.65 -31.34 25.64
C ALA A 1142 -47.75 -30.45 26.88
N VAL A 1143 -46.72 -29.66 27.13
CA VAL A 1143 -46.52 -28.85 28.34
C VAL A 1143 -46.57 -27.35 28.04
N LEU A 1144 -47.01 -26.56 29.03
CA LEU A 1144 -46.82 -25.12 29.09
C LEU A 1144 -46.21 -24.76 30.45
N TYR A 1145 -44.92 -24.47 30.47
CA TYR A 1145 -44.23 -23.99 31.67
C TYR A 1145 -44.46 -22.50 31.86
N GLN A 1146 -44.61 -22.09 33.12
CA GLN A 1146 -44.70 -20.69 33.53
C GLN A 1146 -44.04 -20.49 34.89
#